data_AF-A0A7Z9FIT6-F1
#
_entry.id   AF-A0A7Z9FIT6-F1
#
_cell.length_a   1.000
_cell.length_b   1.000
_cell.length_c   1.000
_cell.angle_alpha   90.00
_cell.angle_beta   90.00
_cell.angle_gamma   90.00
#
_symmetry.space_group_name_H-M   'P 1'
#
loop_
_entity.id
_entity.type
_entity.pdbx_description
1 polymer ?
#
loop_
_entity_poly.entity_id
_entity_poly.type
_entity_poly.pdbx_seq_one_letter_code
_entity_poly.pdbx_strand_id
1 'polypeptide(L)'
;MVELNPNLLNQLKASFAKQQFLISESRSWTFADFLEESFTLSNSLYISAQKRVALCTENPEFLLKAMLALWIRGAVAVPLNPKFPPKQKNELIHKIGGLKHVHLAEDFHGLLQNNTINPDLKKSAPRPQIEHSINPDAWATIIFTSGSSGSPKAVVHSLANHYYSALGANQIMPLNPGDRWLLSLPLYHVSGLAIFFRTLISGATMVMPPDNEALAESILKYKITHISLVPTQLHRLLKTIAGKESLLKLKLILLGGSAIPENLLEQAEHIGLNIKTTYGSTEMASQVATGKKGNCRVLPFREIRISTASETDNEIEVRGKTRFLGYLEKSGLSQPFDENGWFKTGDLGAWETGFPERDKNDSSARKKLAAEKNDSLTVMGRKDNMFISGGENIHPEEIERVLFQSGKIEQAVVVPVKDSKFGERPVAFLKYSESASVEELRKLLGKRLLRFKIPDLFLAWPEEVGNGMKPNRKELSRIAQPQFKLKQKQNTADRKAGTAVFNQWLAQFPLGWMRIAMSEERQVFLLLDLRKGFRKRGLYVRANSRKEVMAWILAQENSSLFKMQNGKKENNNWFSITENKRGMQRESFEIIRILADELPEKQIFIYDAQDRKTFKTIVLSPKTAIATPAKNRKFHSTDTQYFADMESEFNKGWDWDFPEAVFQSGMLLPEFKRMYLVRCLYKRTDSANKFLGWKVQLLSDLSSSEYLEHPFWELSQEEEQALANELRESGMFTEIDFQQANTPQMERKRRTVFQNEIDNMFYKQPLIFSGFKK
;
A
#
# COMPACT_ATOMS: atom_id res chain seq x y z
N MET A 1 -8.27 -40.54 -21.06
CA MET A 1 -8.56 -39.67 -19.89
C MET A 1 -9.55 -40.43 -19.03
N VAL A 2 -9.41 -40.43 -17.70
CA VAL A 2 -10.37 -41.13 -16.83
C VAL A 2 -11.57 -40.23 -16.55
N GLU A 3 -12.78 -40.74 -16.75
CA GLU A 3 -14.01 -39.93 -16.69
C GLU A 3 -14.62 -39.90 -15.29
N LEU A 4 -15.33 -38.81 -14.98
CA LEU A 4 -16.09 -38.71 -13.74
C LEU A 4 -17.45 -39.38 -13.90
N ASN A 5 -17.56 -40.58 -13.34
CA ASN A 5 -18.77 -41.39 -13.25
C ASN A 5 -18.68 -42.26 -11.98
N PRO A 6 -19.74 -42.98 -11.58
CA PRO A 6 -19.69 -43.80 -10.36
C PRO A 6 -18.58 -44.86 -10.34
N ASN A 7 -18.11 -45.34 -11.48
CA ASN A 7 -17.04 -46.33 -11.61
C ASN A 7 -15.62 -45.74 -11.63
N LEU A 8 -15.44 -44.44 -11.30
CA LEU A 8 -14.13 -43.74 -11.31
C LEU A 8 -13.00 -44.57 -10.67
N LEU A 9 -13.21 -45.14 -9.48
CA LEU A 9 -12.16 -45.89 -8.77
C LEU A 9 -11.75 -47.18 -9.50
N ASN A 10 -12.71 -47.85 -10.15
CA ASN A 10 -12.45 -49.02 -10.99
C ASN A 10 -11.71 -48.63 -12.29
N GLN A 11 -12.07 -47.49 -12.90
CA GLN A 11 -11.38 -46.97 -14.08
C GLN A 11 -9.94 -46.52 -13.77
N LEU A 12 -9.72 -45.91 -12.60
CA LEU A 12 -8.38 -45.55 -12.10
C LEU A 12 -7.54 -46.81 -11.86
N LYS A 13 -8.10 -47.83 -11.19
CA LYS A 13 -7.41 -49.11 -10.99
C LYS A 13 -7.04 -49.75 -12.33
N ALA A 14 -7.97 -49.82 -13.28
CA ALA A 14 -7.71 -50.40 -14.61
C ALA A 14 -6.65 -49.62 -15.41
N SER A 15 -6.69 -48.28 -15.37
CA SER A 15 -5.79 -47.41 -16.14
C SER A 15 -4.37 -47.36 -15.57
N PHE A 16 -4.23 -47.40 -14.24
CA PHE A 16 -2.99 -47.04 -13.55
C PHE A 16 -2.47 -48.08 -12.57
N ALA A 17 -3.09 -49.28 -12.44
CA ALA A 17 -2.78 -50.31 -11.44
C ALA A 17 -1.32 -50.40 -10.96
N LYS A 18 -0.37 -50.50 -11.91
CA LYS A 18 1.07 -50.71 -11.66
C LYS A 18 1.88 -49.43 -11.44
N GLN A 19 1.30 -48.25 -11.65
CA GLN A 19 1.98 -46.96 -11.43
C GLN A 19 2.11 -46.68 -9.93
N GLN A 20 3.18 -46.02 -9.52
CA GLN A 20 3.34 -45.54 -8.13
C GLN A 20 2.34 -44.40 -7.88
N PHE A 21 1.44 -44.56 -6.91
CA PHE A 21 0.50 -43.52 -6.51
C PHE A 21 1.01 -42.70 -5.33
N LEU A 22 1.56 -43.37 -4.31
CA LEU A 22 2.02 -42.73 -3.08
C LEU A 22 3.42 -43.25 -2.72
N ILE A 23 4.28 -42.33 -2.29
CA ILE A 23 5.55 -42.61 -1.61
C ILE A 23 5.52 -41.84 -0.29
N SER A 24 5.67 -42.53 0.83
CA SER A 24 5.96 -41.94 2.14
C SER A 24 7.35 -42.39 2.64
N GLU A 25 7.70 -42.03 3.87
CA GLU A 25 8.83 -42.63 4.59
C GLU A 25 8.65 -44.14 4.82
N SER A 26 7.42 -44.58 5.10
CA SER A 26 7.14 -45.95 5.53
C SER A 26 7.13 -46.96 4.38
N ARG A 27 6.55 -46.57 3.22
CA ARG A 27 6.31 -47.46 2.08
C ARG A 27 6.01 -46.67 0.79
N SER A 28 6.13 -47.34 -0.35
CA SER A 28 5.49 -46.92 -1.61
C SER A 28 4.30 -47.84 -1.94
N TRP A 29 3.20 -47.22 -2.38
CA TRP A 29 2.02 -47.89 -2.91
C TRP A 29 1.89 -47.65 -4.41
N THR A 30 1.53 -48.71 -5.14
CA THR A 30 0.92 -48.57 -6.46
C THR A 30 -0.54 -48.09 -6.35
N PHE A 31 -1.14 -47.68 -7.47
CA PHE A 31 -2.59 -47.43 -7.52
C PHE A 31 -3.41 -48.66 -7.10
N ALA A 32 -2.97 -49.87 -7.45
CA ALA A 32 -3.64 -51.11 -7.04
C ALA A 32 -3.62 -51.28 -5.52
N ASP A 33 -2.43 -51.24 -4.89
CA ASP A 33 -2.28 -51.41 -3.44
C ASP A 33 -3.14 -50.40 -2.66
N PHE A 34 -3.07 -49.12 -3.06
CA PHE A 34 -3.72 -48.04 -2.33
C PHE A 34 -5.25 -48.11 -2.41
N LEU A 35 -5.78 -48.49 -3.58
CA LEU A 35 -7.21 -48.69 -3.77
C LEU A 35 -7.70 -49.96 -3.06
N GLU A 36 -6.96 -51.08 -3.10
CA GLU A 36 -7.33 -52.32 -2.41
C GLU A 36 -7.32 -52.19 -0.88
N GLU A 37 -6.33 -51.50 -0.30
CA GLU A 37 -6.34 -51.14 1.12
C GLU A 37 -7.54 -50.23 1.47
N SER A 38 -7.88 -49.28 0.60
CA SER A 38 -9.02 -48.37 0.80
C SER A 38 -10.37 -49.09 0.66
N PHE A 39 -10.49 -50.05 -0.26
CA PHE A 39 -11.66 -50.92 -0.42
C PHE A 39 -11.84 -51.83 0.80
N THR A 40 -10.75 -52.43 1.29
CA THR A 40 -10.73 -53.28 2.49
C THR A 40 -11.13 -52.51 3.74
N LEU A 41 -10.65 -51.26 3.87
CA LEU A 41 -11.10 -50.35 4.92
C LEU A 41 -12.59 -50.03 4.76
N SER A 42 -13.05 -49.65 3.57
CA SER A 42 -14.47 -49.30 3.32
C SER A 42 -15.44 -50.44 3.65
N ASN A 43 -15.09 -51.67 3.26
CA ASN A 43 -15.82 -52.89 3.63
C ASN A 43 -15.93 -53.07 5.15
N SER A 44 -14.99 -52.52 5.91
CA SER A 44 -14.95 -52.57 7.38
C SER A 44 -15.73 -51.44 8.08
N LEU A 45 -16.26 -50.46 7.34
CA LEU A 45 -17.02 -49.32 7.88
C LEU A 45 -18.54 -49.56 7.87
N TYR A 46 -19.17 -49.46 9.04
CA TYR A 46 -20.64 -49.51 9.22
C TYR A 46 -21.23 -48.09 9.27
N ILE A 47 -20.87 -47.28 8.27
CA ILE A 47 -21.26 -45.87 8.17
C ILE A 47 -22.39 -45.72 7.14
N SER A 48 -23.41 -44.94 7.49
CA SER A 48 -24.51 -44.56 6.60
C SER A 48 -24.07 -43.45 5.64
N ALA A 49 -24.68 -43.41 4.45
CA ALA A 49 -24.48 -42.29 3.52
C ALA A 49 -24.74 -40.94 4.22
N GLN A 50 -23.96 -39.93 3.83
CA GLN A 50 -23.98 -38.54 4.30
C GLN A 50 -23.80 -38.34 5.82
N LYS A 51 -23.40 -39.38 6.58
CA LYS A 51 -22.83 -39.20 7.93
C LYS A 51 -21.51 -38.42 7.80
N ARG A 52 -21.30 -37.47 8.72
CA ARG A 52 -20.07 -36.66 8.80
C ARG A 52 -19.05 -37.33 9.70
N VAL A 53 -17.79 -37.40 9.26
CA VAL A 53 -16.66 -37.94 10.02
C VAL A 53 -15.51 -36.94 10.00
N ALA A 54 -15.22 -36.37 11.17
CA ALA A 54 -14.03 -35.59 11.42
C ALA A 54 -12.80 -36.48 11.49
N LEU A 55 -11.80 -36.16 10.66
CA LEU A 55 -10.51 -36.85 10.60
C LEU A 55 -9.45 -35.88 11.10
N CYS A 56 -8.89 -36.12 12.28
CA CYS A 56 -8.00 -35.18 12.96
C CYS A 56 -6.70 -35.88 13.34
N THR A 57 -5.72 -35.84 12.44
CA THR A 57 -4.56 -36.73 12.49
C THR A 57 -3.31 -36.07 11.91
N GLU A 58 -2.14 -36.46 12.41
CA GLU A 58 -0.84 -36.13 11.80
C GLU A 58 -0.40 -37.20 10.80
N ASN A 59 -1.10 -38.33 10.68
CA ASN A 59 -0.80 -39.38 9.71
C ASN A 59 -1.54 -39.13 8.36
N PRO A 60 -0.85 -38.70 7.29
CA PRO A 60 -1.48 -38.42 6.01
C PRO A 60 -1.91 -39.68 5.24
N GLU A 61 -1.26 -40.82 5.48
CA GLU A 61 -1.64 -42.11 4.86
C GLU A 61 -3.00 -42.58 5.36
N PHE A 62 -3.22 -42.51 6.69
CA PHE A 62 -4.51 -42.77 7.32
C PHE A 62 -5.56 -41.82 6.78
N LEU A 63 -5.26 -40.51 6.76
CA LEU A 63 -6.21 -39.48 6.31
C LEU A 63 -6.74 -39.76 4.90
N LEU A 64 -5.86 -40.07 3.95
CA LEU A 64 -6.25 -40.32 2.56
C LEU A 64 -7.02 -41.64 2.37
N LYS A 65 -6.57 -42.73 3.00
CA LYS A 65 -7.25 -44.04 2.93
C LYS A 65 -8.63 -43.97 3.59
N ALA A 66 -8.74 -43.27 4.72
CA ALA A 66 -10.01 -43.00 5.38
C ALA A 66 -10.94 -42.14 4.51
N MET A 67 -10.43 -41.09 3.84
CA MET A 67 -11.22 -40.27 2.92
C MET A 67 -11.80 -41.10 1.76
N LEU A 68 -10.98 -41.89 1.06
CA LEU A 68 -11.49 -42.81 0.02
C LEU A 68 -12.53 -43.80 0.58
N ALA A 69 -12.22 -44.45 1.71
CA ALA A 69 -13.10 -45.44 2.32
C ALA A 69 -14.46 -44.84 2.73
N LEU A 70 -14.48 -43.61 3.24
CA LEU A 70 -15.70 -42.86 3.55
C LEU A 70 -16.50 -42.51 2.30
N TRP A 71 -15.85 -42.08 1.22
CA TRP A 71 -16.54 -41.71 -0.02
C TRP A 71 -17.21 -42.91 -0.72
N ILE A 72 -16.59 -44.09 -0.66
CA ILE A 72 -17.20 -45.36 -1.10
C ILE A 72 -18.42 -45.73 -0.23
N ARG A 73 -18.42 -45.35 1.06
CA ARG A 73 -19.61 -45.42 1.94
C ARG A 73 -20.61 -44.27 1.73
N GLY A 74 -20.38 -43.38 0.76
CA GLY A 74 -21.17 -42.16 0.54
C GLY A 74 -21.14 -41.16 1.71
N ALA A 75 -20.17 -41.26 2.61
CA ALA A 75 -20.02 -40.45 3.81
C ALA A 75 -19.12 -39.22 3.59
N VAL A 76 -19.28 -38.20 4.46
CA VAL A 76 -18.63 -36.90 4.31
C VAL A 76 -17.40 -36.80 5.22
N ALA A 77 -16.22 -36.64 4.63
CA ALA A 77 -14.98 -36.42 5.37
C ALA A 77 -14.84 -34.96 5.82
N VAL A 78 -14.39 -34.74 7.05
CA VAL A 78 -14.16 -33.40 7.62
C VAL A 78 -12.72 -33.34 8.14
N PRO A 79 -11.72 -33.11 7.28
CA PRO A 79 -10.33 -33.09 7.72
C PRO A 79 -10.08 -31.86 8.61
N LEU A 80 -9.57 -32.10 9.82
CA LEU A 80 -9.28 -31.09 10.83
C LEU A 80 -7.77 -31.02 11.10
N ASN A 81 -7.26 -29.82 11.34
CA ASN A 81 -5.87 -29.63 11.77
C ASN A 81 -5.63 -30.29 13.13
N PRO A 82 -4.74 -31.30 13.25
CA PRO A 82 -4.45 -31.99 14.51
C PRO A 82 -3.89 -31.04 15.57
N LYS A 83 -3.17 -29.99 15.16
CA LYS A 83 -2.51 -29.00 16.04
C LYS A 83 -3.47 -27.96 16.63
N PHE A 84 -4.78 -28.05 16.36
CA PHE A 84 -5.78 -27.23 17.05
C PHE A 84 -6.07 -27.77 18.47
N PRO A 85 -6.15 -26.91 19.51
CA PRO A 85 -6.52 -27.35 20.86
C PRO A 85 -7.90 -28.04 20.91
N PRO A 86 -8.14 -28.98 21.85
CA PRO A 86 -9.39 -29.73 21.92
C PRO A 86 -10.66 -28.86 21.97
N LYS A 87 -10.60 -27.69 22.64
CA LYS A 87 -11.69 -26.70 22.62
C LYS A 87 -12.02 -26.23 21.21
N GLN A 88 -11.00 -25.87 20.42
CA GLN A 88 -11.17 -25.43 19.03
C GLN A 88 -11.65 -26.58 18.13
N LYS A 89 -11.12 -27.81 18.29
CA LYS A 89 -11.65 -29.01 17.59
C LYS A 89 -13.17 -29.16 17.85
N ASN A 90 -13.58 -29.06 19.12
CA ASN A 90 -14.98 -29.19 19.54
C ASN A 90 -15.88 -28.04 19.04
N GLU A 91 -15.40 -26.79 19.00
CA GLU A 91 -16.13 -25.65 18.45
C GLU A 91 -16.41 -25.82 16.94
N LEU A 92 -15.42 -26.29 16.17
CA LEU A 92 -15.59 -26.60 14.76
C LEU A 92 -16.61 -27.73 14.55
N ILE A 93 -16.48 -28.83 15.30
CA ILE A 93 -17.42 -29.96 15.27
C ILE A 93 -18.84 -29.49 15.63
N HIS A 94 -19.01 -28.64 16.66
CA HIS A 94 -20.31 -28.10 17.04
C HIS A 94 -20.92 -27.20 15.95
N LYS A 95 -20.11 -26.43 15.21
CA LYS A 95 -20.61 -25.57 14.12
C LYS A 95 -21.30 -26.36 13.01
N ILE A 96 -20.87 -27.60 12.77
CA ILE A 96 -21.41 -28.51 11.75
C ILE A 96 -22.28 -29.65 12.32
N GLY A 97 -22.89 -29.46 13.50
CA GLY A 97 -23.91 -30.36 14.07
C GLY A 97 -23.51 -31.10 15.35
N GLY A 98 -22.28 -30.98 15.82
CA GLY A 98 -21.82 -31.58 17.07
C GLY A 98 -21.63 -33.11 17.01
N LEU A 99 -21.13 -33.68 18.10
CA LEU A 99 -20.72 -35.10 18.17
C LEU A 99 -21.88 -36.10 17.92
N LYS A 100 -23.13 -35.69 18.12
CA LYS A 100 -24.33 -36.46 17.73
C LYS A 100 -24.37 -36.73 16.22
N HIS A 101 -23.95 -35.77 15.40
CA HIS A 101 -24.04 -35.82 13.94
C HIS A 101 -22.69 -35.95 13.23
N VAL A 102 -21.58 -35.70 13.93
CA VAL A 102 -20.20 -35.81 13.44
C VAL A 102 -19.42 -36.77 14.35
N HIS A 103 -18.86 -37.83 13.78
CA HIS A 103 -17.95 -38.73 14.50
C HIS A 103 -16.50 -38.22 14.38
N LEU A 104 -15.66 -38.33 15.41
CA LEU A 104 -14.23 -37.97 15.38
C LEU A 104 -13.34 -39.22 15.38
N ALA A 105 -12.45 -39.33 14.39
CA ALA A 105 -11.36 -40.31 14.35
C ALA A 105 -10.00 -39.62 14.20
N GLU A 106 -9.01 -40.07 14.96
CA GLU A 106 -7.63 -39.58 14.89
C GLU A 106 -6.68 -40.63 14.28
N ASP A 107 -7.11 -41.89 14.19
CA ASP A 107 -6.42 -43.03 13.57
C ASP A 107 -7.41 -44.10 13.03
N PHE A 108 -6.87 -45.19 12.45
CA PHE A 108 -7.69 -46.32 11.99
C PHE A 108 -8.48 -47.00 13.12
N HIS A 109 -7.95 -47.06 14.34
CA HIS A 109 -8.62 -47.71 15.46
C HIS A 109 -9.85 -46.92 15.90
N GLY A 110 -9.73 -45.60 16.09
CA GLY A 110 -10.85 -44.70 16.37
C GLY A 110 -11.88 -44.63 15.24
N LEU A 111 -11.45 -44.80 13.98
CA LEU A 111 -12.37 -44.95 12.85
C LEU A 111 -13.15 -46.28 12.91
N LEU A 112 -12.49 -47.38 13.28
CA LEU A 112 -13.10 -48.71 13.33
C LEU A 112 -13.98 -48.94 14.56
N GLN A 113 -13.54 -48.55 15.77
CA GLN A 113 -14.30 -48.72 17.02
C GLN A 113 -15.68 -48.06 16.97
N ASN A 114 -15.74 -46.82 16.47
CA ASN A 114 -16.96 -46.01 16.47
C ASN A 114 -17.99 -46.41 15.40
N ASN A 115 -17.66 -47.35 14.50
CA ASN A 115 -18.66 -48.06 13.71
C ASN A 115 -19.62 -48.91 14.58
N THR A 116 -19.27 -49.19 15.83
CA THR A 116 -20.00 -50.13 16.70
C THR A 116 -21.22 -49.51 17.40
N ILE A 117 -21.53 -48.23 17.16
CA ILE A 117 -22.59 -47.48 17.87
C ILE A 117 -24.01 -48.04 17.61
N ASN A 118 -24.21 -48.87 16.58
CA ASN A 118 -25.43 -49.66 16.42
C ASN A 118 -25.11 -51.18 16.50
N PRO A 119 -25.19 -51.80 17.69
CA PRO A 119 -24.82 -53.20 17.89
C PRO A 119 -25.74 -54.19 17.17
N ASP A 120 -26.99 -53.81 16.84
CA ASP A 120 -27.94 -54.69 16.15
C ASP A 120 -27.56 -54.92 14.68
N LEU A 121 -26.92 -53.93 14.04
CA LEU A 121 -26.40 -54.08 12.67
C LEU A 121 -25.29 -55.14 12.54
N LYS A 122 -24.72 -55.64 13.64
CA LYS A 122 -23.74 -56.74 13.61
C LYS A 122 -24.37 -58.14 13.59
N LYS A 123 -25.69 -58.30 13.77
CA LYS A 123 -26.28 -59.60 14.15
C LYS A 123 -27.17 -60.32 13.12
N SER A 124 -27.71 -59.65 12.09
CA SER A 124 -28.74 -60.28 11.24
C SER A 124 -28.70 -59.98 9.73
N ALA A 125 -27.95 -58.97 9.27
CA ALA A 125 -27.84 -58.67 7.85
C ALA A 125 -26.57 -59.30 7.25
N PRO A 126 -26.65 -60.08 6.14
CA PRO A 126 -25.46 -60.37 5.36
C PRO A 126 -24.90 -59.04 4.84
N ARG A 127 -23.56 -58.88 4.83
CA ARG A 127 -22.93 -57.69 4.23
C ARG A 127 -23.40 -57.58 2.77
N PRO A 128 -24.11 -56.51 2.36
CA PRO A 128 -24.31 -56.27 0.94
C PRO A 128 -22.93 -56.10 0.32
N GLN A 129 -22.69 -56.78 -0.80
CA GLN A 129 -21.44 -56.63 -1.54
C GLN A 129 -21.35 -55.17 -2.00
N ILE A 130 -20.45 -54.40 -1.40
CA ILE A 130 -20.31 -52.98 -1.69
C ILE A 130 -19.69 -52.88 -3.08
N GLU A 131 -20.50 -52.55 -4.08
CA GLU A 131 -19.98 -52.00 -5.33
C GLU A 131 -19.07 -50.83 -4.97
N HIS A 132 -17.82 -50.84 -5.45
CA HIS A 132 -16.85 -49.77 -5.18
C HIS A 132 -17.12 -48.52 -6.02
N SER A 133 -18.40 -48.16 -6.12
CA SER A 133 -18.91 -46.98 -6.78
C SER A 133 -18.90 -45.77 -5.83
N ILE A 134 -18.91 -44.58 -6.43
CA ILE A 134 -19.03 -43.31 -5.72
C ILE A 134 -20.21 -42.52 -6.30
N ASN A 135 -20.83 -41.66 -5.50
CA ASN A 135 -21.69 -40.61 -6.05
C ASN A 135 -20.82 -39.35 -6.25
N PRO A 136 -20.56 -38.89 -7.49
CA PRO A 136 -19.72 -37.72 -7.74
C PRO A 136 -20.23 -36.43 -7.11
N ASP A 137 -21.54 -36.25 -7.02
CA ASP A 137 -22.21 -34.99 -6.70
C ASP A 137 -22.72 -34.91 -5.25
N ALA A 138 -22.75 -36.03 -4.53
CA ALA A 138 -23.00 -36.08 -3.09
C ALA A 138 -21.91 -35.33 -2.29
N TRP A 139 -22.23 -34.91 -1.05
CA TRP A 139 -21.23 -34.24 -0.21
C TRP A 139 -20.09 -35.20 0.10
N ALA A 140 -18.86 -34.74 -0.13
CA ALA A 140 -17.64 -35.54 0.01
C ALA A 140 -16.69 -34.95 1.04
N THR A 141 -16.53 -33.62 1.07
CA THR A 141 -15.66 -32.95 2.05
C THR A 141 -16.29 -31.71 2.66
N ILE A 142 -16.07 -31.49 3.96
CA ILE A 142 -16.30 -30.20 4.62
C ILE A 142 -14.93 -29.67 5.07
N ILE A 143 -14.51 -28.52 4.54
CA ILE A 143 -13.18 -27.94 4.79
C ILE A 143 -13.34 -26.59 5.49
N PHE A 144 -12.63 -26.40 6.60
CA PHE A 144 -12.73 -25.17 7.39
C PHE A 144 -11.77 -24.09 6.89
N THR A 145 -12.28 -22.87 6.71
CA THR A 145 -11.49 -21.69 6.31
C THR A 145 -11.42 -20.65 7.41
N SER A 146 -10.29 -19.96 7.55
CA SER A 146 -10.17 -18.78 8.41
C SER A 146 -10.91 -17.58 7.81
N GLY A 147 -12.23 -17.54 7.97
CA GLY A 147 -13.07 -16.44 7.50
C GLY A 147 -12.67 -15.10 8.13
N SER A 148 -12.79 -14.00 7.37
CA SER A 148 -12.39 -12.65 7.81
C SER A 148 -13.15 -12.13 9.03
N SER A 149 -14.36 -12.64 9.30
CA SER A 149 -15.10 -12.41 10.56
C SER A 149 -14.42 -12.99 11.80
N GLY A 150 -13.47 -13.92 11.65
CA GLY A 150 -12.73 -14.58 12.73
C GLY A 150 -13.27 -15.96 13.14
N SER A 151 -14.55 -16.26 12.84
CA SER A 151 -15.12 -17.60 13.04
C SER A 151 -14.91 -18.45 11.78
N PRO A 152 -14.28 -19.64 11.85
CA PRO A 152 -14.02 -20.42 10.65
C PRO A 152 -15.30 -20.85 9.90
N LYS A 153 -15.34 -20.69 8.58
CA LYS A 153 -16.48 -21.13 7.74
C LYS A 153 -16.29 -22.59 7.32
N ALA A 154 -17.37 -23.36 7.22
CA ALA A 154 -17.33 -24.75 6.81
C ALA A 154 -17.74 -24.88 5.33
N VAL A 155 -16.78 -25.04 4.43
CA VAL A 155 -17.01 -25.10 2.96
C VAL A 155 -17.33 -26.53 2.55
N VAL A 156 -18.49 -26.76 1.93
CA VAL A 156 -18.94 -28.09 1.49
C VAL A 156 -18.65 -28.32 0.01
N HIS A 157 -18.02 -29.46 -0.33
CA HIS A 157 -17.75 -29.87 -1.71
C HIS A 157 -18.27 -31.28 -2.00
N SER A 158 -18.60 -31.52 -3.26
CA SER A 158 -18.71 -32.85 -3.85
C SER A 158 -17.37 -33.38 -4.37
N LEU A 159 -17.31 -34.64 -4.80
CA LEU A 159 -16.14 -35.17 -5.52
C LEU A 159 -15.99 -34.52 -6.90
N ALA A 160 -17.10 -34.18 -7.55
CA ALA A 160 -17.11 -33.48 -8.83
C ALA A 160 -16.38 -32.14 -8.75
N ASN A 161 -16.58 -31.36 -7.67
CA ASN A 161 -15.87 -30.09 -7.50
C ASN A 161 -14.35 -30.27 -7.53
N HIS A 162 -13.83 -31.25 -6.77
CA HIS A 162 -12.39 -31.53 -6.70
C HIS A 162 -11.87 -32.16 -8.00
N TYR A 163 -12.62 -33.08 -8.62
CA TYR A 163 -12.27 -33.69 -9.91
C TYR A 163 -12.14 -32.64 -11.01
N TYR A 164 -13.16 -31.79 -11.22
CA TYR A 164 -13.11 -30.75 -12.25
C TYR A 164 -12.07 -29.67 -11.91
N SER A 165 -11.82 -29.43 -10.62
CA SER A 165 -10.73 -28.55 -10.20
C SER A 165 -9.37 -29.08 -10.65
N ALA A 166 -9.08 -30.34 -10.34
CA ALA A 166 -7.87 -31.04 -10.72
C ALA A 166 -7.73 -31.19 -12.25
N LEU A 167 -8.82 -31.50 -12.96
CA LEU A 167 -8.81 -31.68 -14.42
C LEU A 167 -8.46 -30.39 -15.15
N GLY A 168 -9.12 -29.27 -14.83
CA GLY A 168 -8.79 -27.97 -15.42
C GLY A 168 -7.38 -27.49 -15.04
N ALA A 169 -6.91 -27.80 -13.83
CA ALA A 169 -5.53 -27.49 -13.43
C ALA A 169 -4.50 -28.33 -14.21
N ASN A 170 -4.76 -29.62 -14.43
CA ASN A 170 -3.88 -30.51 -15.20
C ASN A 170 -3.88 -30.21 -16.71
N GLN A 171 -4.94 -29.59 -17.26
CA GLN A 171 -4.93 -29.12 -18.66
C GLN A 171 -3.96 -27.94 -18.90
N ILE A 172 -3.78 -27.06 -17.91
CA ILE A 172 -2.89 -25.88 -17.99
C ILE A 172 -1.50 -26.12 -17.37
N MET A 173 -1.38 -27.17 -16.55
CA MET A 173 -0.14 -27.64 -15.93
C MET A 173 -0.10 -29.18 -16.00
N PRO A 174 0.30 -29.75 -17.15
CA PRO A 174 0.29 -31.19 -17.38
C PRO A 174 1.05 -31.99 -16.32
N LEU A 175 0.40 -33.06 -15.85
CA LEU A 175 0.91 -34.01 -14.88
C LEU A 175 0.60 -35.41 -15.42
N ASN A 176 1.58 -36.32 -15.43
CA ASN A 176 1.53 -37.56 -16.19
C ASN A 176 2.01 -38.76 -15.36
N PRO A 177 1.75 -40.02 -15.77
CA PRO A 177 2.35 -41.18 -15.14
C PRO A 177 3.88 -41.08 -15.09
N GLY A 178 4.45 -41.35 -13.93
CA GLY A 178 5.90 -41.18 -13.65
C GLY A 178 6.31 -39.77 -13.19
N ASP A 179 5.46 -38.76 -13.31
CA ASP A 179 5.66 -37.48 -12.62
C ASP A 179 5.42 -37.64 -11.11
N ARG A 180 6.14 -36.82 -10.33
CA ARG A 180 6.12 -36.82 -8.86
C ARG A 180 5.80 -35.43 -8.31
N TRP A 181 4.71 -35.29 -7.57
CA TRP A 181 4.29 -34.06 -6.88
C TRP A 181 4.56 -34.17 -5.38
N LEU A 182 5.29 -33.21 -4.82
CA LEU A 182 5.56 -33.17 -3.37
C LEU A 182 4.37 -32.60 -2.59
N LEU A 183 3.88 -33.31 -1.57
CA LEU A 183 2.87 -32.84 -0.64
C LEU A 183 3.46 -31.81 0.34
N SER A 184 3.73 -30.61 -0.16
CA SER A 184 4.28 -29.48 0.61
C SER A 184 3.23 -28.71 1.42
N LEU A 185 1.95 -29.10 1.36
CA LEU A 185 0.80 -28.37 1.90
C LEU A 185 -0.18 -29.32 2.62
N PRO A 186 -0.76 -28.96 3.79
CA PRO A 186 -1.63 -29.86 4.55
C PRO A 186 -2.93 -30.27 3.83
N LEU A 187 -3.29 -31.55 3.98
CA LEU A 187 -4.50 -32.17 3.41
C LEU A 187 -5.82 -31.64 4.02
N TYR A 188 -5.77 -31.04 5.21
CA TYR A 188 -6.92 -30.32 5.79
C TYR A 188 -7.16 -28.92 5.17
N HIS A 189 -6.43 -28.59 4.10
CA HIS A 189 -6.71 -27.46 3.23
C HIS A 189 -6.89 -27.94 1.78
N VAL A 190 -7.74 -27.24 1.00
CA VAL A 190 -7.94 -27.54 -0.43
C VAL A 190 -6.64 -27.52 -1.24
N SER A 191 -5.61 -26.80 -0.80
CA SER A 191 -4.35 -26.68 -1.51
C SER A 191 -3.48 -27.95 -1.40
N GLY A 192 -3.49 -28.64 -0.27
CA GLY A 192 -2.90 -29.98 -0.12
C GLY A 192 -3.80 -31.04 -0.75
N LEU A 193 -5.12 -30.98 -0.51
CA LEU A 193 -6.07 -31.95 -1.07
C LEU A 193 -6.12 -31.93 -2.60
N ALA A 194 -5.93 -30.77 -3.24
CA ALA A 194 -5.83 -30.67 -4.69
C ALA A 194 -4.60 -31.42 -5.26
N ILE A 195 -3.52 -31.58 -4.50
CA ILE A 195 -2.36 -32.39 -4.94
C ILE A 195 -2.80 -33.85 -5.08
N PHE A 196 -3.48 -34.40 -4.07
CA PHE A 196 -4.05 -35.75 -4.10
C PHE A 196 -4.99 -35.96 -5.30
N PHE A 197 -5.95 -35.05 -5.53
CA PHE A 197 -6.86 -35.21 -6.66
C PHE A 197 -6.15 -35.07 -8.01
N ARG A 198 -5.15 -34.18 -8.14
CA ARG A 198 -4.37 -34.00 -9.38
C ARG A 198 -3.50 -35.20 -9.71
N THR A 199 -2.84 -35.83 -8.73
CA THR A 199 -2.08 -37.07 -8.96
C THR A 199 -3.01 -38.25 -9.25
N LEU A 200 -4.11 -38.37 -8.50
CA LEU A 200 -5.10 -39.45 -8.65
C LEU A 200 -5.63 -39.54 -10.09
N ILE A 201 -6.14 -38.44 -10.67
CA ILE A 201 -6.75 -38.48 -12.02
C ILE A 201 -5.73 -38.54 -13.18
N SER A 202 -4.43 -38.36 -12.90
CA SER A 202 -3.37 -38.33 -13.92
C SER A 202 -2.52 -39.60 -13.98
N GLY A 203 -2.64 -40.50 -13.00
CA GLY A 203 -1.75 -41.65 -12.87
C GLY A 203 -0.37 -41.31 -12.32
N ALA A 204 -0.19 -40.08 -11.80
CA ALA A 204 1.07 -39.59 -11.26
C ALA A 204 1.24 -39.93 -9.76
N THR A 205 2.46 -39.76 -9.25
CA THR A 205 2.80 -40.07 -7.86
C THR A 205 2.74 -38.83 -6.96
N MET A 206 2.10 -38.95 -5.80
CA MET A 206 2.26 -38.01 -4.68
C MET A 206 3.38 -38.49 -3.75
N VAL A 207 4.21 -37.57 -3.27
CA VAL A 207 5.34 -37.88 -2.37
C VAL A 207 5.20 -37.11 -1.05
N MET A 208 5.40 -37.82 0.05
CA MET A 208 5.38 -37.32 1.42
C MET A 208 6.76 -37.59 2.05
N PRO A 209 7.64 -36.59 2.18
CA PRO A 209 8.92 -36.76 2.87
C PRO A 209 8.69 -36.80 4.40
N PRO A 210 9.68 -37.23 5.18
CA PRO A 210 9.72 -37.02 6.62
C PRO A 210 9.63 -35.53 6.99
N ASP A 211 8.93 -35.19 8.07
CA ASP A 211 8.73 -33.80 8.55
C ASP A 211 10.04 -33.07 8.92
N ASN A 212 11.14 -33.82 9.11
CA ASN A 212 12.47 -33.32 9.47
C ASN A 212 13.46 -33.22 8.28
N GLU A 213 13.13 -33.72 7.09
CA GLU A 213 14.06 -33.71 5.94
C GLU A 213 14.06 -32.35 5.22
N ALA A 214 15.23 -31.86 4.80
CA ALA A 214 15.30 -30.54 4.18
C ALA A 214 14.60 -30.55 2.80
N LEU A 215 13.91 -29.46 2.48
CA LEU A 215 13.10 -29.39 1.25
C LEU A 215 13.92 -29.59 -0.04
N ALA A 216 15.16 -29.08 -0.08
CA ALA A 216 16.06 -29.28 -1.21
C ALA A 216 16.54 -30.74 -1.35
N GLU A 217 16.82 -31.40 -0.22
CA GLU A 217 17.21 -32.81 -0.16
C GLU A 217 16.05 -33.71 -0.61
N SER A 218 14.84 -33.45 -0.09
CA SER A 218 13.60 -34.11 -0.49
C SER A 218 13.35 -34.03 -2.00
N ILE A 219 13.55 -32.85 -2.61
CA ILE A 219 13.37 -32.65 -4.05
C ILE A 219 14.32 -33.56 -4.86
N LEU A 220 15.59 -33.64 -4.46
CA LEU A 220 16.61 -34.46 -5.13
C LEU A 220 16.41 -35.96 -4.89
N LYS A 221 16.33 -36.38 -3.62
CA LYS A 221 16.20 -37.77 -3.15
C LYS A 221 14.99 -38.48 -3.76
N TYR A 222 13.82 -37.85 -3.69
CA TYR A 222 12.58 -38.43 -4.20
C TYR A 222 12.33 -38.12 -5.69
N LYS A 223 13.25 -37.44 -6.38
CA LYS A 223 13.15 -37.05 -7.79
C LYS A 223 11.85 -36.29 -8.09
N ILE A 224 11.58 -35.26 -7.29
CA ILE A 224 10.37 -34.45 -7.40
C ILE A 224 10.38 -33.69 -8.73
N THR A 225 9.22 -33.65 -9.38
CA THR A 225 9.01 -32.93 -10.65
C THR A 225 8.13 -31.70 -10.48
N HIS A 226 7.23 -31.73 -9.50
CA HIS A 226 6.21 -30.70 -9.29
C HIS A 226 6.11 -30.37 -7.81
N ILE A 227 5.93 -29.10 -7.48
CA ILE A 227 5.80 -28.60 -6.11
C ILE A 227 4.88 -27.39 -6.04
N SER A 228 4.19 -27.23 -4.92
CA SER A 228 3.48 -25.99 -4.57
C SER A 228 4.26 -25.23 -3.50
N LEU A 229 4.53 -23.94 -3.70
CA LEU A 229 5.29 -23.09 -2.77
C LEU A 229 4.54 -21.79 -2.45
N VAL A 230 4.82 -21.25 -1.26
CA VAL A 230 4.62 -19.82 -0.99
C VAL A 230 5.91 -19.03 -1.31
N PRO A 231 5.83 -17.72 -1.64
CA PRO A 231 7.00 -16.90 -2.00
C PRO A 231 8.19 -16.97 -1.02
N THR A 232 7.93 -17.07 0.28
CA THR A 232 8.98 -17.15 1.31
C THR A 232 9.78 -18.47 1.24
N GLN A 233 9.16 -19.58 0.83
CA GLN A 233 9.85 -20.86 0.65
C GLN A 233 10.75 -20.81 -0.60
N LEU A 234 10.23 -20.26 -1.71
CA LEU A 234 11.01 -20.07 -2.94
C LEU A 234 12.23 -19.17 -2.68
N HIS A 235 12.03 -18.03 -2.02
CA HIS A 235 13.11 -17.11 -1.66
C HIS A 235 14.17 -17.76 -0.75
N ARG A 236 13.75 -18.56 0.25
CA ARG A 236 14.68 -19.33 1.11
C ARG A 236 15.51 -20.35 0.32
N LEU A 237 14.93 -21.06 -0.65
CA LEU A 237 15.66 -21.98 -1.51
C LEU A 237 16.65 -21.22 -2.42
N LEU A 238 16.20 -20.12 -3.05
CA LEU A 238 17.03 -19.27 -3.91
C LEU A 238 18.21 -18.57 -3.19
N LYS A 239 18.19 -18.48 -1.85
CA LYS A 239 19.32 -18.01 -1.04
C LYS A 239 20.49 -19.02 -0.93
N THR A 240 20.34 -20.26 -1.42
CA THR A 240 21.37 -21.32 -1.25
C THR A 240 21.72 -22.00 -2.58
N ILE A 241 22.93 -22.55 -2.70
CA ILE A 241 23.38 -23.27 -3.91
C ILE A 241 22.54 -24.55 -4.09
N ALA A 242 22.53 -25.43 -3.10
CA ALA A 242 21.73 -26.66 -3.12
C ALA A 242 20.23 -26.40 -3.33
N GLY A 243 19.69 -25.29 -2.79
CA GLY A 243 18.32 -24.85 -3.05
C GLY A 243 18.08 -24.53 -4.52
N LYS A 244 18.95 -23.73 -5.16
CA LYS A 244 18.87 -23.45 -6.61
C LYS A 244 18.99 -24.74 -7.45
N GLU A 245 19.96 -25.60 -7.12
CA GLU A 245 20.22 -26.85 -7.83
C GLU A 245 19.05 -27.85 -7.74
N SER A 246 18.37 -27.91 -6.58
CA SER A 246 17.16 -28.72 -6.41
C SER A 246 15.98 -28.14 -7.19
N LEU A 247 15.77 -26.82 -7.16
CA LEU A 247 14.72 -26.16 -7.93
C LEU A 247 14.89 -26.39 -9.44
N LEU A 248 16.13 -26.44 -9.93
CA LEU A 248 16.47 -26.73 -11.34
C LEU A 248 16.15 -28.16 -11.79
N LYS A 249 15.74 -29.09 -10.90
CA LYS A 249 15.26 -30.42 -11.28
C LYS A 249 13.74 -30.49 -11.48
N LEU A 250 13.01 -29.43 -11.09
CA LEU A 250 11.56 -29.39 -11.17
C LEU A 250 11.10 -29.07 -12.59
N LYS A 251 10.10 -29.81 -13.07
CA LYS A 251 9.36 -29.50 -14.31
C LYS A 251 8.48 -28.26 -14.14
N LEU A 252 7.93 -28.03 -12.93
CA LEU A 252 7.05 -26.89 -12.64
C LEU A 252 7.01 -26.56 -11.14
N ILE A 253 7.02 -25.25 -10.84
CA ILE A 253 6.77 -24.69 -9.51
C ILE A 253 5.43 -23.94 -9.57
N LEU A 254 4.48 -24.33 -8.73
CA LEU A 254 3.22 -23.63 -8.54
C LEU A 254 3.36 -22.65 -7.36
N LEU A 255 3.36 -21.35 -7.63
CA LEU A 255 3.58 -20.30 -6.65
C LEU A 255 2.27 -19.55 -6.35
N GLY A 256 1.91 -19.41 -5.07
CA GLY A 256 0.68 -18.73 -4.67
C GLY A 256 0.49 -18.64 -3.16
N GLY A 257 -0.77 -18.44 -2.74
CA GLY A 257 -1.16 -18.40 -1.32
C GLY A 257 -0.99 -17.04 -0.64
N SER A 258 -0.13 -16.15 -1.16
CA SER A 258 0.03 -14.75 -0.71
C SER A 258 0.23 -13.82 -1.91
N ALA A 259 0.36 -12.51 -1.66
CA ALA A 259 1.00 -11.61 -2.62
C ALA A 259 2.38 -12.16 -3.01
N ILE A 260 2.74 -12.04 -4.29
CA ILE A 260 3.98 -12.57 -4.86
C ILE A 260 4.89 -11.38 -5.24
N PRO A 261 6.14 -11.31 -4.75
CA PRO A 261 7.10 -10.28 -5.16
C PRO A 261 7.47 -10.40 -6.64
N GLU A 262 7.41 -9.28 -7.37
CA GLU A 262 7.73 -9.20 -8.81
C GLU A 262 9.21 -9.57 -9.08
N ASN A 263 10.12 -9.00 -8.29
CA ASN A 263 11.55 -9.30 -8.30
C ASN A 263 11.87 -10.78 -8.04
N LEU A 264 11.06 -11.49 -7.25
CA LEU A 264 11.25 -12.92 -6.98
C LEU A 264 10.90 -13.78 -8.22
N LEU A 265 9.91 -13.34 -8.99
CA LEU A 265 9.54 -13.96 -10.26
C LEU A 265 10.61 -13.71 -11.33
N GLU A 266 11.17 -12.50 -11.39
CA GLU A 266 12.30 -12.15 -12.27
C GLU A 266 13.56 -12.96 -11.92
N GLN A 267 13.93 -13.07 -10.63
CA GLN A 267 15.06 -13.87 -10.18
C GLN A 267 14.89 -15.36 -10.56
N ALA A 268 13.69 -15.90 -10.40
CA ALA A 268 13.39 -17.28 -10.76
C ALA A 268 13.43 -17.51 -12.29
N GLU A 269 12.89 -16.59 -13.09
CA GLU A 269 12.93 -16.63 -14.55
C GLU A 269 14.37 -16.50 -15.09
N HIS A 270 15.19 -15.65 -14.49
CA HIS A 270 16.62 -15.50 -14.83
C HIS A 270 17.44 -16.78 -14.55
N ILE A 271 17.03 -17.57 -13.56
CA ILE A 271 17.61 -18.90 -13.26
C ILE A 271 17.00 -20.00 -14.15
N GLY A 272 15.98 -19.69 -14.96
CA GLY A 272 15.33 -20.63 -15.88
C GLY A 272 14.23 -21.49 -15.24
N LEU A 273 13.72 -21.12 -14.06
CA LEU A 273 12.71 -21.89 -13.35
C LEU A 273 11.31 -21.73 -13.98
N ASN A 274 10.65 -22.85 -14.30
CA ASN A 274 9.28 -22.85 -14.81
C ASN A 274 8.26 -22.58 -13.69
N ILE A 275 8.07 -21.30 -13.36
CA ILE A 275 7.10 -20.86 -12.36
C ILE A 275 5.74 -20.54 -13.00
N LYS A 276 4.68 -21.05 -12.39
CA LYS A 276 3.29 -20.64 -12.63
C LYS A 276 2.75 -19.94 -11.38
N THR A 277 2.18 -18.75 -11.55
CA THR A 277 1.46 -18.03 -10.48
C THR A 277 -0.01 -18.47 -10.47
N THR A 278 -0.66 -18.59 -9.30
CA THR A 278 -2.08 -18.98 -9.23
C THR A 278 -2.90 -18.18 -8.22
N TYR A 279 -4.14 -17.87 -8.62
CA TYR A 279 -5.23 -17.41 -7.77
C TYR A 279 -6.23 -18.54 -7.52
N GLY A 280 -6.79 -18.60 -6.31
CA GLY A 280 -7.71 -19.65 -5.90
C GLY A 280 -8.27 -19.45 -4.49
N SER A 281 -9.37 -20.13 -4.19
CA SER A 281 -10.11 -20.07 -2.93
C SER A 281 -10.50 -21.46 -2.45
N THR A 282 -11.01 -21.58 -1.23
CA THR A 282 -11.53 -22.88 -0.76
C THR A 282 -12.85 -23.17 -1.47
N GLU A 283 -13.66 -22.14 -1.60
CA GLU A 283 -14.96 -22.07 -2.25
C GLU A 283 -14.95 -22.46 -3.74
N MET A 284 -13.80 -22.52 -4.40
CA MET A 284 -13.65 -23.01 -5.78
C MET A 284 -12.83 -24.31 -5.88
N ALA A 285 -12.74 -25.07 -4.78
CA ALA A 285 -11.98 -26.30 -4.65
C ALA A 285 -10.49 -26.13 -5.04
N SER A 286 -9.83 -25.14 -4.43
CA SER A 286 -8.45 -24.69 -4.72
C SER A 286 -8.35 -23.72 -5.90
N GLN A 287 -7.83 -24.12 -7.06
CA GLN A 287 -7.37 -23.16 -8.07
C GLN A 287 -8.52 -22.58 -8.91
N VAL A 288 -8.47 -21.28 -9.20
CA VAL A 288 -9.42 -20.55 -10.07
C VAL A 288 -8.74 -20.10 -11.36
N ALA A 289 -7.58 -19.47 -11.25
CA ALA A 289 -6.82 -18.95 -12.37
C ALA A 289 -5.32 -19.27 -12.21
N THR A 290 -4.59 -19.42 -13.31
CA THR A 290 -3.15 -19.72 -13.33
C THR A 290 -2.49 -19.05 -14.53
N GLY A 291 -1.24 -18.57 -14.38
CA GLY A 291 -0.50 -17.97 -15.47
C GLY A 291 0.97 -17.76 -15.16
N LYS A 292 1.57 -16.69 -15.69
CA LYS A 292 2.96 -16.27 -15.46
C LYS A 292 2.96 -14.83 -14.94
N LYS A 293 3.94 -14.50 -14.09
CA LYS A 293 4.18 -13.16 -13.54
C LYS A 293 2.97 -12.45 -12.88
N GLY A 294 1.97 -13.21 -12.40
CA GLY A 294 0.74 -12.66 -11.81
C GLY A 294 -0.44 -12.61 -12.79
N ASN A 295 -0.18 -12.38 -14.08
CA ASN A 295 -1.17 -12.38 -15.17
C ASN A 295 -1.74 -13.79 -15.34
N CYS A 296 -2.91 -14.05 -14.76
CA CYS A 296 -3.52 -15.39 -14.71
C CYS A 296 -4.63 -15.54 -15.74
N ARG A 297 -4.61 -16.65 -16.50
CA ARG A 297 -5.76 -17.12 -17.29
C ARG A 297 -6.70 -17.95 -16.41
N VAL A 298 -8.00 -17.88 -16.69
CA VAL A 298 -9.02 -18.72 -16.02
C VAL A 298 -8.74 -20.19 -16.31
N LEU A 299 -8.82 -21.05 -15.30
CA LEU A 299 -8.70 -22.50 -15.52
C LEU A 299 -10.02 -23.07 -16.08
N PRO A 300 -9.97 -24.09 -16.98
CA PRO A 300 -11.16 -24.76 -17.49
C PRO A 300 -12.13 -25.23 -16.39
N PHE A 301 -13.42 -25.26 -16.72
CA PHE A 301 -14.54 -25.55 -15.81
C PHE A 301 -14.82 -24.51 -14.71
N ARG A 302 -14.18 -23.33 -14.74
CA ARG A 302 -14.61 -22.13 -14.01
C ARG A 302 -14.99 -21.02 -14.98
N GLU A 303 -15.79 -20.07 -14.50
CA GLU A 303 -16.05 -18.78 -15.12
C GLU A 303 -15.74 -17.67 -14.10
N ILE A 304 -15.34 -16.50 -14.58
CA ILE A 304 -15.05 -15.32 -13.76
C ILE A 304 -15.72 -14.09 -14.40
N ARG A 305 -16.33 -13.24 -13.58
CA ARG A 305 -16.62 -11.84 -13.93
C ARG A 305 -16.06 -10.93 -12.84
N ILE A 306 -15.81 -9.67 -13.18
CA ILE A 306 -15.63 -8.60 -12.18
C ILE A 306 -17.00 -7.96 -12.01
N SER A 307 -17.38 -7.64 -10.77
CA SER A 307 -18.63 -6.92 -10.48
C SER A 307 -18.63 -5.55 -11.16
N THR A 308 -19.81 -5.09 -11.54
CA THR A 308 -20.05 -3.76 -12.12
C THR A 308 -21.16 -3.03 -11.34
N ALA A 309 -21.36 -3.38 -10.07
CA ALA A 309 -22.41 -2.81 -9.22
C ALA A 309 -22.16 -1.32 -8.86
N SER A 310 -20.92 -0.86 -9.00
CA SER A 310 -20.53 0.54 -9.10
C SER A 310 -19.26 0.65 -9.95
N GLU A 311 -18.85 1.87 -10.33
CA GLU A 311 -17.55 2.13 -10.98
C GLU A 311 -16.33 1.74 -10.10
N THR A 312 -16.55 1.45 -8.81
CA THR A 312 -15.52 1.13 -7.83
C THR A 312 -15.56 -0.33 -7.34
N ASP A 313 -16.65 -1.06 -7.57
CA ASP A 313 -16.85 -2.42 -7.04
C ASP A 313 -16.14 -3.50 -7.87
N ASN A 314 -14.80 -3.49 -7.86
CA ASN A 314 -13.95 -4.42 -8.61
C ASN A 314 -13.88 -5.82 -7.97
N GLU A 315 -14.99 -6.33 -7.43
CA GLU A 315 -15.06 -7.63 -6.75
C GLU A 315 -15.07 -8.80 -7.74
N ILE A 316 -14.20 -9.79 -7.51
CA ILE A 316 -14.12 -11.00 -8.31
C ILE A 316 -15.30 -11.90 -7.97
N GLU A 317 -16.09 -12.25 -8.98
CA GLU A 317 -17.19 -13.22 -8.87
C GLU A 317 -16.91 -14.45 -9.71
N VAL A 318 -17.24 -15.63 -9.17
CA VAL A 318 -16.84 -16.93 -9.73
C VAL A 318 -18.00 -17.93 -9.80
N ARG A 319 -18.03 -18.73 -10.86
CA ARG A 319 -18.92 -19.91 -10.97
C ARG A 319 -18.27 -21.05 -11.76
N GLY A 320 -19.04 -22.10 -12.04
CA GLY A 320 -18.60 -23.29 -12.77
C GLY A 320 -18.53 -24.54 -11.90
N LYS A 321 -18.09 -25.67 -12.48
CA LYS A 321 -18.20 -27.01 -11.86
C LYS A 321 -17.36 -27.19 -10.59
N THR A 322 -16.38 -26.32 -10.35
CA THR A 322 -15.51 -26.37 -9.16
C THR A 322 -16.04 -25.56 -7.97
N ARG A 323 -17.15 -24.80 -8.16
CA ARG A 323 -17.78 -24.04 -7.08
C ARG A 323 -18.37 -24.97 -6.03
N PHE A 324 -18.03 -24.70 -4.77
CA PHE A 324 -18.58 -25.33 -3.58
C PHE A 324 -20.12 -25.34 -3.55
N LEU A 325 -20.67 -26.32 -2.83
CA LEU A 325 -22.11 -26.53 -2.69
C LEU A 325 -22.75 -25.48 -1.76
N GLY A 326 -21.98 -24.94 -0.81
CA GLY A 326 -22.42 -23.91 0.15
C GLY A 326 -21.61 -23.92 1.45
N TYR A 327 -21.92 -23.00 2.36
CA TYR A 327 -21.39 -22.98 3.72
C TYR A 327 -22.31 -23.78 4.65
N LEU A 328 -21.76 -24.72 5.41
CA LEU A 328 -22.52 -25.49 6.40
C LEU A 328 -22.58 -24.78 7.75
N GLU A 329 -23.80 -24.57 8.24
CA GLU A 329 -24.09 -23.94 9.53
C GLU A 329 -25.07 -24.80 10.34
N LYS A 330 -25.40 -24.38 11.57
CA LYS A 330 -26.37 -25.08 12.43
C LYS A 330 -27.77 -25.16 11.81
N SER A 331 -28.13 -24.17 10.98
CA SER A 331 -29.39 -24.03 10.26
C SER A 331 -29.49 -24.89 8.99
N GLY A 332 -28.37 -25.41 8.47
CA GLY A 332 -28.32 -26.15 7.21
C GLY A 332 -27.20 -25.70 6.28
N LEU A 333 -27.36 -25.94 4.98
CA LEU A 333 -26.45 -25.48 3.93
C LEU A 333 -26.89 -24.09 3.44
N SER A 334 -26.11 -23.06 3.75
CA SER A 334 -26.28 -21.72 3.21
C SER A 334 -25.62 -21.63 1.83
N GLN A 335 -26.36 -21.11 0.83
CA GLN A 335 -25.92 -21.01 -0.56
C GLN A 335 -25.79 -19.53 -0.95
N PRO A 336 -24.60 -18.91 -0.78
CA PRO A 336 -24.36 -17.48 -1.01
C PRO A 336 -24.15 -17.19 -2.50
N PHE A 337 -25.13 -17.53 -3.34
CA PHE A 337 -25.06 -17.43 -4.79
C PHE A 337 -26.15 -16.49 -5.32
N ASP A 338 -25.88 -15.80 -6.44
CA ASP A 338 -26.95 -15.15 -7.19
C ASP A 338 -27.81 -16.17 -7.96
N GLU A 339 -28.92 -15.72 -8.55
CA GLU A 339 -29.82 -16.52 -9.39
C GLU A 339 -29.11 -17.21 -10.58
N ASN A 340 -27.99 -16.63 -11.02
CA ASN A 340 -27.15 -17.10 -12.13
C ASN A 340 -25.99 -18.00 -11.66
N GLY A 341 -25.96 -18.35 -10.37
CA GLY A 341 -25.02 -19.26 -9.75
C GLY A 341 -23.64 -18.67 -9.45
N TRP A 342 -23.46 -17.35 -9.48
CA TRP A 342 -22.20 -16.66 -9.16
C TRP A 342 -21.98 -16.51 -7.65
N PHE A 343 -20.74 -16.67 -7.22
CA PHE A 343 -20.29 -16.44 -5.85
C PHE A 343 -19.36 -15.22 -5.77
N LYS A 344 -19.71 -14.26 -4.89
CA LYS A 344 -18.88 -13.10 -4.53
C LYS A 344 -17.74 -13.54 -3.59
N THR A 345 -16.49 -13.35 -4.01
CA THR A 345 -15.31 -13.88 -3.29
C THR A 345 -14.79 -13.00 -2.15
N GLY A 346 -15.09 -11.70 -2.17
CA GLY A 346 -14.43 -10.66 -1.38
C GLY A 346 -12.99 -10.36 -1.79
N ASP A 347 -12.46 -11.01 -2.83
CA ASP A 347 -11.20 -10.64 -3.48
C ASP A 347 -11.48 -9.56 -4.55
N LEU A 348 -10.54 -8.64 -4.76
CA LEU A 348 -10.62 -7.59 -5.78
C LEU A 348 -9.70 -7.90 -6.95
N GLY A 349 -10.11 -7.59 -8.18
CA GLY A 349 -9.31 -7.85 -9.38
C GLY A 349 -9.79 -7.10 -10.62
N ALA A 350 -8.92 -7.07 -11.63
CA ALA A 350 -9.16 -6.40 -12.91
C ALA A 350 -8.71 -7.28 -14.08
N TRP A 351 -9.27 -7.02 -15.27
CA TRP A 351 -8.84 -7.60 -16.53
C TRP A 351 -7.80 -6.70 -17.21
N GLU A 352 -6.62 -7.25 -17.47
CA GLU A 352 -5.62 -6.61 -18.34
C GLU A 352 -5.83 -7.07 -19.78
N THR A 353 -6.31 -6.17 -20.63
CA THR A 353 -6.55 -6.42 -22.06
C THR A 353 -5.28 -6.20 -22.89
N GLY A 354 -4.94 -7.15 -23.78
CA GLY A 354 -4.08 -6.85 -24.93
C GLY A 354 -2.68 -7.49 -24.97
N PHE A 355 -2.41 -8.54 -24.19
CA PHE A 355 -1.15 -9.29 -24.30
C PHE A 355 -1.19 -10.35 -25.42
N PRO A 356 -0.42 -10.19 -26.52
CA PRO A 356 -0.22 -11.26 -27.49
C PRO A 356 0.74 -12.30 -26.93
N GLU A 357 0.33 -13.58 -26.92
CA GLU A 357 1.29 -14.67 -26.76
C GLU A 357 2.16 -14.75 -28.02
N ARG A 358 3.34 -14.13 -27.96
CA ARG A 358 4.41 -14.29 -28.96
C ARG A 358 5.11 -15.63 -28.77
N ASP A 359 4.38 -16.72 -28.96
CA ASP A 359 5.04 -17.92 -29.46
C ASP A 359 5.45 -17.67 -30.92
N LYS A 360 6.69 -17.97 -31.27
CA LYS A 360 7.27 -17.66 -32.58
C LYS A 360 7.18 -18.82 -33.58
N ASN A 361 6.80 -20.02 -33.12
CA ASN A 361 7.09 -21.25 -33.84
C ASN A 361 5.88 -21.98 -34.45
N ASP A 362 4.65 -21.48 -34.31
CA ASP A 362 3.47 -22.02 -35.02
C ASP A 362 2.87 -20.98 -35.97
N SER A 363 2.99 -21.24 -37.27
CA SER A 363 2.44 -20.42 -38.36
C SER A 363 1.06 -20.89 -38.86
N SER A 364 0.53 -22.01 -38.34
CA SER A 364 -0.63 -22.72 -38.88
C SER A 364 -1.97 -22.34 -38.23
N ALA A 365 -1.98 -21.98 -36.94
CA ALA A 365 -3.20 -21.80 -36.13
C ALA A 365 -4.08 -20.57 -36.46
N ARG A 366 -3.83 -19.86 -37.57
CA ARG A 366 -4.30 -18.48 -37.82
C ARG A 366 -5.75 -18.28 -38.26
N LYS A 367 -6.64 -19.28 -38.22
CA LYS A 367 -7.99 -19.13 -38.80
C LYS A 367 -9.17 -19.81 -38.08
N LYS A 368 -9.04 -20.18 -36.80
CA LYS A 368 -10.18 -20.77 -36.07
C LYS A 368 -10.17 -20.60 -34.53
N LEU A 369 -10.29 -19.36 -34.03
CA LEU A 369 -10.97 -19.09 -32.74
C LEU A 369 -11.35 -17.60 -32.59
N ALA A 370 -12.57 -17.23 -32.99
CA ALA A 370 -13.12 -15.88 -32.75
C ALA A 370 -13.89 -15.87 -31.41
N ALA A 371 -13.17 -16.01 -30.30
CA ALA A 371 -13.74 -16.05 -28.95
C ALA A 371 -12.76 -15.60 -27.85
N GLU A 372 -11.48 -15.94 -27.97
CA GLU A 372 -10.48 -15.64 -26.94
C GLU A 372 -9.91 -14.22 -27.07
N LYS A 373 -10.47 -13.28 -26.31
CA LYS A 373 -9.64 -12.19 -25.80
C LYS A 373 -8.62 -12.77 -24.82
N ASN A 374 -7.35 -12.43 -24.98
CA ASN A 374 -6.30 -12.71 -23.99
C ASN A 374 -6.39 -11.72 -22.82
N ASP A 375 -7.51 -11.72 -22.11
CA ASP A 375 -7.73 -10.93 -20.92
C ASP A 375 -7.12 -11.68 -19.73
N SER A 376 -6.03 -11.16 -19.16
CA SER A 376 -5.41 -11.75 -17.96
C SER A 376 -5.99 -11.14 -16.70
N LEU A 377 -6.40 -11.99 -15.76
CA LEU A 377 -6.87 -11.57 -14.44
C LEU A 377 -5.68 -11.18 -13.57
N THR A 378 -5.67 -9.93 -13.11
CA THR A 378 -4.76 -9.44 -12.07
C THR A 378 -5.53 -9.24 -10.77
N VAL A 379 -5.12 -9.96 -9.72
CA VAL A 379 -5.69 -9.82 -8.37
C VAL A 379 -5.04 -8.63 -7.66
N MET A 380 -5.86 -7.77 -7.06
CA MET A 380 -5.44 -6.49 -6.47
C MET A 380 -5.32 -6.56 -4.95
N GLY A 381 -6.20 -7.31 -4.27
CA GLY A 381 -6.23 -7.42 -2.81
C GLY A 381 -7.54 -8.00 -2.31
N ARG A 382 -7.93 -7.69 -1.07
CA ARG A 382 -9.26 -8.05 -0.53
C ARG A 382 -10.08 -6.84 -0.09
N LYS A 383 -11.38 -6.94 -0.35
CA LYS A 383 -12.41 -5.95 0.02
C LYS A 383 -12.55 -5.81 1.55
N ASP A 384 -12.33 -6.89 2.29
CA ASP A 384 -12.36 -6.93 3.76
C ASP A 384 -10.99 -6.71 4.45
N ASN A 385 -9.91 -6.49 3.67
CA ASN A 385 -8.64 -5.97 4.16
C ASN A 385 -8.52 -4.44 3.95
N MET A 386 -9.41 -3.84 3.17
CA MET A 386 -9.47 -2.39 2.95
C MET A 386 -9.81 -1.66 4.26
N PHE A 387 -9.16 -0.52 4.51
CA PHE A 387 -9.40 0.31 5.68
C PHE A 387 -9.40 1.80 5.29
N ILE A 388 -9.96 2.67 6.14
CA ILE A 388 -10.21 4.09 5.82
C ILE A 388 -9.31 5.00 6.65
N SER A 389 -8.57 5.88 5.97
CA SER A 389 -7.62 6.82 6.57
C SER A 389 -7.94 8.25 6.16
N GLY A 390 -8.70 8.98 6.98
CA GLY A 390 -9.06 10.38 6.72
C GLY A 390 -10.03 10.55 5.55
N GLY A 391 -10.97 9.61 5.38
CA GLY A 391 -11.91 9.55 4.26
C GLY A 391 -11.43 8.71 3.08
N GLU A 392 -10.12 8.50 2.95
CA GLU A 392 -9.51 7.77 1.83
C GLU A 392 -9.45 6.24 2.06
N ASN A 393 -9.80 5.47 1.03
CA ASN A 393 -9.67 4.02 1.02
C ASN A 393 -8.20 3.59 0.82
N ILE A 394 -7.71 2.70 1.70
CA ILE A 394 -6.38 2.08 1.60
C ILE A 394 -6.53 0.57 1.46
N HIS A 395 -5.93 0.00 0.41
CA HIS A 395 -5.70 -1.44 0.28
C HIS A 395 -4.27 -1.78 0.76
N PRO A 396 -4.09 -2.60 1.81
CA PRO A 396 -2.76 -3.01 2.29
C PRO A 396 -1.89 -3.63 1.20
N GLU A 397 -2.49 -4.44 0.32
CA GLU A 397 -1.79 -5.19 -0.73
C GLU A 397 -1.13 -4.31 -1.79
N GLU A 398 -1.66 -3.10 -2.03
CA GLU A 398 -1.06 -2.09 -2.92
C GLU A 398 0.29 -1.60 -2.37
N ILE A 399 0.32 -1.30 -1.06
CA ILE A 399 1.51 -0.82 -0.36
C ILE A 399 2.54 -1.95 -0.24
N GLU A 400 2.08 -3.19 0.02
CA GLU A 400 2.91 -4.40 0.06
C GLU A 400 3.58 -4.66 -1.30
N ARG A 401 2.84 -4.57 -2.41
CA ARG A 401 3.39 -4.73 -3.77
C ARG A 401 4.51 -3.73 -4.06
N VAL A 402 4.37 -2.47 -3.66
CA VAL A 402 5.42 -1.45 -3.80
C VAL A 402 6.61 -1.68 -2.85
N LEU A 403 6.38 -2.21 -1.63
CA LEU A 403 7.47 -2.58 -0.72
C LEU A 403 8.34 -3.72 -1.28
N PHE A 404 7.73 -4.71 -1.94
CA PHE A 404 8.46 -5.81 -2.60
C PHE A 404 9.33 -5.33 -3.78
N GLN A 405 8.90 -4.30 -4.52
CA GLN A 405 9.68 -3.67 -5.60
C GLN A 405 10.99 -2.99 -5.14
N SER A 406 11.30 -3.00 -3.83
CA SER A 406 12.61 -2.59 -3.30
C SER A 406 13.72 -3.63 -3.52
N GLY A 407 13.39 -4.90 -3.77
CA GLY A 407 14.34 -6.03 -3.75
C GLY A 407 14.78 -6.47 -2.35
N LYS A 408 14.84 -5.52 -1.40
CA LYS A 408 15.37 -5.68 -0.03
C LYS A 408 14.39 -6.28 1.00
N ILE A 409 13.16 -6.64 0.60
CA ILE A 409 12.10 -7.12 1.50
C ILE A 409 11.70 -8.57 1.18
N GLU A 410 11.87 -9.47 2.14
CA GLU A 410 11.44 -10.88 2.10
C GLU A 410 9.95 -11.05 2.43
N GLN A 411 9.42 -10.25 3.38
CA GLN A 411 8.00 -10.23 3.74
C GLN A 411 7.56 -8.81 4.10
N ALA A 412 6.41 -8.38 3.58
CA ALA A 412 5.72 -7.16 3.98
C ALA A 412 4.29 -7.49 4.40
N VAL A 413 3.81 -6.89 5.50
CA VAL A 413 2.39 -6.87 5.88
C VAL A 413 2.04 -5.48 6.41
N VAL A 414 1.09 -4.82 5.75
CA VAL A 414 0.54 -3.53 6.17
C VAL A 414 -0.74 -3.73 6.95
N VAL A 415 -0.89 -3.00 8.05
CA VAL A 415 -2.07 -3.08 8.93
C VAL A 415 -2.58 -1.69 9.30
N PRO A 416 -3.90 -1.54 9.51
CA PRO A 416 -4.43 -0.36 10.17
C PRO A 416 -4.04 -0.36 11.65
N VAL A 417 -3.74 0.82 12.17
CA VAL A 417 -3.79 1.15 13.60
C VAL A 417 -4.69 2.35 13.81
N LYS A 418 -5.41 2.42 14.93
CA LYS A 418 -6.33 3.53 15.21
C LYS A 418 -5.56 4.81 15.50
N ASP A 419 -6.08 5.90 14.94
CA ASP A 419 -5.58 7.27 15.07
C ASP A 419 -6.74 8.23 15.39
N SER A 420 -6.50 9.23 16.23
CA SER A 420 -7.55 10.13 16.72
C SER A 420 -7.99 11.21 15.72
N LYS A 421 -7.24 11.44 14.63
CA LYS A 421 -7.56 12.44 13.60
C LYS A 421 -8.03 11.79 12.30
N PHE A 422 -7.36 10.71 11.88
CA PHE A 422 -7.60 10.06 10.60
C PHE A 422 -8.45 8.78 10.70
N GLY A 423 -8.86 8.39 11.91
CA GLY A 423 -9.57 7.14 12.18
C GLY A 423 -8.60 5.96 12.23
N GLU A 424 -7.95 5.64 11.11
CA GLU A 424 -6.91 4.63 11.00
C GLU A 424 -5.72 5.10 10.16
N ARG A 425 -4.54 4.52 10.39
CA ARG A 425 -3.29 4.82 9.67
C ARG A 425 -2.51 3.53 9.32
N PRO A 426 -1.79 3.49 8.18
CA PRO A 426 -0.95 2.36 7.79
C PRO A 426 0.30 2.22 8.67
N VAL A 427 0.55 0.99 9.14
CA VAL A 427 1.83 0.53 9.73
C VAL A 427 2.29 -0.72 9.00
N ALA A 428 3.58 -0.82 8.67
CA ALA A 428 4.13 -1.95 7.92
C ALA A 428 5.07 -2.80 8.80
N PHE A 429 4.79 -4.09 8.91
CA PHE A 429 5.74 -5.09 9.40
C PHE A 429 6.59 -5.61 8.24
N LEU A 430 7.91 -5.62 8.43
CA LEU A 430 8.89 -5.91 7.41
C LEU A 430 9.89 -6.98 7.88
N LYS A 431 10.04 -8.02 7.06
CA LYS A 431 11.18 -8.93 7.10
C LYS A 431 12.10 -8.59 5.95
N TYR A 432 13.35 -8.29 6.26
CA TYR A 432 14.34 -7.86 5.28
C TYR A 432 15.01 -9.08 4.61
N SER A 433 15.18 -9.02 3.29
CA SER A 433 16.13 -9.90 2.57
C SER A 433 17.55 -9.34 2.66
N GLU A 434 17.67 -8.00 2.62
CA GLU A 434 18.89 -7.19 2.73
C GLU A 434 18.59 -5.92 3.54
N SER A 435 19.61 -5.26 4.09
CA SER A 435 19.41 -4.04 4.90
C SER A 435 18.92 -2.84 4.07
N ALA A 436 17.77 -2.28 4.47
CA ALA A 436 17.22 -1.04 3.94
C ALA A 436 16.97 -0.03 5.05
N SER A 437 17.08 1.27 4.75
CA SER A 437 16.67 2.32 5.70
C SER A 437 15.17 2.65 5.54
N VAL A 438 14.59 3.23 6.59
CA VAL A 438 13.21 3.75 6.53
C VAL A 438 13.10 4.87 5.49
N GLU A 439 14.17 5.64 5.29
CA GLU A 439 14.26 6.74 4.35
C GLU A 439 14.30 6.23 2.90
N GLU A 440 15.01 5.15 2.61
CA GLU A 440 14.99 4.46 1.31
C GLU A 440 13.58 3.97 0.97
N LEU A 441 12.93 3.27 1.91
CA LEU A 441 11.59 2.72 1.72
C LEU A 441 10.54 3.83 1.55
N ARG A 442 10.61 4.90 2.34
CA ARG A 442 9.74 6.09 2.16
C ARG A 442 9.94 6.77 0.81
N LYS A 443 11.20 6.85 0.33
CA LYS A 443 11.54 7.43 -0.97
C LYS A 443 11.07 6.57 -2.15
N LEU A 444 11.03 5.24 -1.99
CA LEU A 444 10.44 4.32 -2.96
C LEU A 444 8.90 4.48 -3.00
N LEU A 445 8.25 4.42 -1.84
CA LEU A 445 6.80 4.53 -1.72
C LEU A 445 6.28 5.88 -2.23
N GLY A 446 6.93 6.99 -1.84
CA GLY A 446 6.56 8.34 -2.27
C GLY A 446 6.78 8.65 -3.76
N LYS A 447 7.38 7.73 -4.53
CA LYS A 447 7.42 7.79 -6.01
C LYS A 447 6.25 7.10 -6.70
N ARG A 448 5.49 6.25 -5.98
CA ARG A 448 4.49 5.32 -6.56
C ARG A 448 3.12 5.40 -5.89
N LEU A 449 3.03 5.96 -4.68
CA LEU A 449 1.80 6.01 -3.88
C LEU A 449 1.50 7.42 -3.37
N LEU A 450 0.21 7.73 -3.22
CA LEU A 450 -0.26 8.95 -2.57
C LEU A 450 0.21 9.00 -1.11
N ARG A 451 0.55 10.21 -0.62
CA ARG A 451 1.21 10.44 0.69
C ARG A 451 0.49 9.76 1.87
N PHE A 452 -0.83 9.70 1.87
CA PHE A 452 -1.61 9.07 2.95
C PHE A 452 -1.43 7.54 3.00
N LYS A 453 -1.13 6.87 1.88
CA LYS A 453 -0.88 5.42 1.82
C LYS A 453 0.49 5.02 2.36
N ILE A 454 1.44 5.95 2.48
CA ILE A 454 2.79 5.67 2.99
C ILE A 454 2.69 5.34 4.50
N PRO A 455 3.22 4.20 4.97
CA PRO A 455 3.17 3.82 6.39
C PRO A 455 3.79 4.86 7.33
N ASP A 456 3.11 5.19 8.42
CA ASP A 456 3.61 6.12 9.44
C ASP A 456 4.72 5.47 10.30
N LEU A 457 4.68 4.15 10.42
CA LEU A 457 5.64 3.35 11.16
C LEU A 457 6.03 2.10 10.34
N PHE A 458 7.29 1.72 10.45
CA PHE A 458 7.87 0.48 9.89
C PHE A 458 8.44 -0.31 11.07
N LEU A 459 8.09 -1.59 11.14
CA LEU A 459 8.40 -2.48 12.25
C LEU A 459 9.15 -3.70 11.74
N ALA A 460 10.03 -4.27 12.57
CA ALA A 460 10.63 -5.57 12.30
C ALA A 460 9.55 -6.67 12.34
N TRP A 461 9.75 -7.74 11.57
CA TRP A 461 8.86 -8.89 11.57
C TRP A 461 8.79 -9.53 12.97
N PRO A 462 7.59 -9.75 13.55
CA PRO A 462 7.47 -10.28 14.90
C PRO A 462 7.74 -11.79 14.92
N GLU A 463 8.60 -12.22 15.83
CA GLU A 463 8.98 -13.64 16.01
C GLU A 463 7.82 -14.48 16.58
N GLU A 464 6.95 -13.84 17.37
CA GLU A 464 5.76 -14.46 18.01
C GLU A 464 4.69 -14.91 17.00
N VAL A 465 4.66 -14.33 15.80
CA VAL A 465 3.71 -14.71 14.74
C VAL A 465 4.30 -15.89 13.97
N GLY A 466 4.10 -17.08 14.53
CA GLY A 466 4.67 -18.35 14.05
C GLY A 466 4.33 -18.71 12.60
N ASN A 467 5.00 -19.76 12.10
CA ASN A 467 5.13 -20.16 10.67
C ASN A 467 3.85 -20.58 9.91
N GLY A 468 2.68 -20.02 10.23
CA GLY A 468 1.46 -20.15 9.42
C GLY A 468 1.61 -19.51 8.05
N MET A 469 1.00 -20.12 7.02
CA MET A 469 1.14 -19.72 5.61
C MET A 469 0.57 -18.32 5.28
N LYS A 470 -0.22 -17.72 6.17
CA LYS A 470 -0.86 -16.41 6.01
C LYS A 470 -0.76 -15.61 7.31
N PRO A 471 -0.17 -14.40 7.31
CA PRO A 471 -0.11 -13.54 8.50
C PRO A 471 -1.50 -13.06 8.95
N ASN A 472 -1.74 -13.00 10.26
CA ASN A 472 -3.00 -12.51 10.82
C ASN A 472 -2.95 -10.97 10.98
N ARG A 473 -3.54 -10.24 10.01
CA ARG A 473 -3.60 -8.75 10.03
C ARG A 473 -4.17 -8.19 11.34
N LYS A 474 -5.20 -8.82 11.94
CA LYS A 474 -5.84 -8.32 13.18
C LYS A 474 -4.91 -8.39 14.39
N GLU A 475 -4.12 -9.45 14.49
CA GLU A 475 -3.15 -9.60 15.57
C GLU A 475 -1.95 -8.67 15.36
N LEU A 476 -1.50 -8.49 14.12
CA LEU A 476 -0.48 -7.52 13.76
C LEU A 476 -0.93 -6.06 14.05
N SER A 477 -2.18 -5.69 13.80
CA SER A 477 -2.76 -4.41 14.26
C SER A 477 -2.67 -4.26 15.79
N ARG A 478 -2.97 -5.32 16.56
CA ARG A 478 -2.89 -5.33 18.03
C ARG A 478 -1.46 -5.07 18.52
N ILE A 479 -0.47 -5.68 17.87
CA ILE A 479 0.97 -5.52 18.17
C ILE A 479 1.48 -4.13 17.77
N ALA A 480 1.04 -3.57 16.64
CA ALA A 480 1.48 -2.27 16.14
C ALA A 480 0.90 -1.08 16.95
N GLN A 481 -0.32 -1.21 17.47
CA GLN A 481 -1.07 -0.11 18.07
C GLN A 481 -0.35 0.62 19.25
N PRO A 482 0.33 -0.06 20.20
CA PRO A 482 1.07 0.61 21.26
C PRO A 482 2.31 1.35 20.73
N GLN A 483 3.02 0.74 19.77
CA GLN A 483 4.26 1.29 19.20
C GLN A 483 3.98 2.55 18.37
N PHE A 484 2.86 2.57 17.64
CA PHE A 484 2.36 3.78 16.97
C PHE A 484 2.08 4.92 17.98
N LYS A 485 1.39 4.63 19.09
CA LYS A 485 1.12 5.62 20.15
C LYS A 485 2.39 6.15 20.83
N LEU A 486 3.42 5.32 20.98
CA LEU A 486 4.74 5.76 21.49
C LEU A 486 5.41 6.74 20.51
N LYS A 487 5.44 6.41 19.21
CA LYS A 487 6.00 7.31 18.18
C LYS A 487 5.28 8.65 18.11
N GLN A 488 3.95 8.67 18.25
CA GLN A 488 3.19 9.92 18.32
C GLN A 488 3.64 10.81 19.50
N LYS A 489 3.83 10.22 20.69
CA LYS A 489 4.36 10.96 21.86
C LYS A 489 5.79 11.48 21.65
N GLN A 490 6.67 10.67 21.05
CA GLN A 490 8.06 11.07 20.77
C GLN A 490 8.12 12.24 19.78
N ASN A 491 7.40 12.17 18.66
CA ASN A 491 7.29 13.27 17.69
C ASN A 491 6.83 14.60 18.33
N THR A 492 6.00 14.53 19.38
CA THR A 492 5.53 15.71 20.13
C THR A 492 6.57 16.25 21.11
N ALA A 493 7.47 15.42 21.61
CA ALA A 493 8.60 15.82 22.45
C ALA A 493 9.74 16.43 21.63
N ASP A 494 10.14 15.80 20.52
CA ASP A 494 11.24 16.26 19.66
C ASP A 494 10.98 17.66 19.08
N ARG A 495 9.72 17.95 18.73
CA ARG A 495 9.28 19.30 18.30
C ARG A 495 9.54 20.37 19.38
N LYS A 496 9.39 20.03 20.67
CA LYS A 496 9.68 20.96 21.78
C LYS A 496 11.19 21.12 21.98
N ALA A 497 11.96 20.03 21.90
CA ALA A 497 13.41 20.05 22.07
C ALA A 497 14.13 20.85 20.97
N GLY A 498 13.78 20.63 19.69
CA GLY A 498 14.38 21.35 18.56
C GLY A 498 14.13 22.86 18.61
N THR A 499 12.96 23.28 19.11
CA THR A 499 12.61 24.69 19.31
C THR A 499 13.50 25.37 20.36
N ALA A 500 13.88 24.66 21.43
CA ALA A 500 14.73 25.22 22.49
C ALA A 500 16.15 25.54 21.97
N VAL A 501 16.79 24.60 21.25
CA VAL A 501 18.13 24.80 20.67
C VAL A 501 18.12 25.92 19.61
N PHE A 502 17.07 25.99 18.79
CA PHE A 502 16.88 27.05 17.81
C PHE A 502 16.79 28.45 18.45
N ASN A 503 16.00 28.58 19.51
CA ASN A 503 15.87 29.84 20.26
C ASN A 503 17.20 30.26 20.91
N GLN A 504 17.96 29.30 21.45
CA GLN A 504 19.27 29.58 22.07
C GLN A 504 20.32 30.05 21.05
N TRP A 505 20.29 29.52 19.82
CA TRP A 505 21.16 29.96 18.74
C TRP A 505 20.79 31.37 18.22
N LEU A 506 19.50 31.65 18.03
CA LEU A 506 19.01 32.97 17.60
C LEU A 506 19.39 34.09 18.58
N ALA A 507 19.47 33.80 19.87
CA ALA A 507 19.91 34.76 20.89
C ALA A 507 21.38 35.19 20.74
N GLN A 508 22.23 34.34 20.15
CA GLN A 508 23.66 34.62 19.91
C GLN A 508 23.93 35.16 18.50
N PHE A 509 23.17 34.69 17.50
CA PHE A 509 23.37 35.01 16.09
C PHE A 509 22.09 35.62 15.47
N PRO A 510 21.76 36.88 15.79
CA PRO A 510 20.65 37.57 15.17
C PRO A 510 20.95 37.83 13.68
N LEU A 511 20.39 36.98 12.82
CA LEU A 511 20.39 37.14 11.36
C LEU A 511 18.96 37.34 10.87
N GLY A 512 18.77 38.28 9.95
CA GLY A 512 17.52 38.43 9.21
C GLY A 512 17.57 37.69 7.88
N TRP A 513 16.41 37.29 7.33
CA TRP A 513 16.33 36.84 5.95
C TRP A 513 15.03 37.23 5.24
N MET A 514 15.02 37.11 3.91
CA MET A 514 13.81 37.24 3.09
C MET A 514 13.97 36.50 1.75
N ARG A 515 12.91 35.84 1.25
CA ARG A 515 12.88 35.31 -0.13
C ARG A 515 12.63 36.47 -1.10
N ILE A 516 13.44 36.58 -2.15
CA ILE A 516 13.38 37.68 -3.12
C ILE A 516 13.15 37.23 -4.56
N ALA A 517 13.58 36.04 -4.96
CA ALA A 517 13.48 35.56 -6.36
C ALA A 517 13.36 34.03 -6.44
N MET A 518 13.35 33.51 -7.67
CA MET A 518 13.60 32.10 -8.02
C MET A 518 14.79 32.02 -8.99
N SER A 519 15.43 30.85 -9.08
CA SER A 519 16.48 30.52 -10.04
C SER A 519 16.58 29.00 -10.14
N GLU A 520 16.45 28.43 -11.34
CA GLU A 520 16.47 26.97 -11.60
C GLU A 520 15.52 26.18 -10.67
N GLU A 521 14.24 26.60 -10.60
CA GLU A 521 13.19 26.10 -9.67
C GLU A 521 13.45 26.32 -8.17
N ARG A 522 14.61 26.86 -7.77
CA ARG A 522 15.02 27.04 -6.37
C ARG A 522 14.87 28.50 -5.93
N GLN A 523 14.65 28.73 -4.64
CA GLN A 523 14.32 30.06 -4.11
C GLN A 523 15.61 30.84 -3.80
N VAL A 524 15.65 32.15 -4.11
CA VAL A 524 16.77 33.02 -3.69
C VAL A 524 16.37 33.82 -2.45
N PHE A 525 17.23 33.80 -1.44
CA PHE A 525 17.08 34.51 -0.17
C PHE A 525 18.19 35.56 0.01
N LEU A 526 17.84 36.72 0.55
CA LEU A 526 18.81 37.65 1.14
C LEU A 526 18.99 37.31 2.62
N LEU A 527 20.23 37.17 3.09
CA LEU A 527 20.61 37.14 4.51
C LEU A 527 21.12 38.52 4.96
N LEU A 528 20.87 38.87 6.22
CA LEU A 528 21.27 40.14 6.85
C LEU A 528 22.02 39.90 8.16
N ASP A 529 23.20 40.51 8.31
CA ASP A 529 23.96 40.54 9.58
C ASP A 529 23.42 41.66 10.48
N LEU A 530 22.80 41.30 11.62
CA LEU A 530 22.18 42.25 12.55
C LEU A 530 22.99 42.44 13.86
N ARG A 531 24.24 41.96 13.90
CA ARG A 531 25.12 42.07 15.07
C ARG A 531 25.53 43.52 15.33
N LYS A 532 25.51 43.94 16.61
CA LYS A 532 25.90 45.30 17.04
C LYS A 532 27.32 45.64 16.56
N GLY A 533 27.52 46.88 16.09
CA GLY A 533 28.82 47.43 15.70
C GLY A 533 29.16 47.32 14.21
N PHE A 534 28.46 46.52 13.43
CA PHE A 534 28.66 46.45 11.98
C PHE A 534 27.70 47.38 11.23
N ARG A 535 28.23 48.13 10.25
CA ARG A 535 27.38 48.71 9.19
C ARG A 535 26.69 47.55 8.46
N LYS A 536 25.39 47.73 8.14
CA LYS A 536 24.52 46.70 7.57
C LYS A 536 25.18 45.98 6.40
N ARG A 537 25.24 44.65 6.46
CA ARG A 537 25.78 43.78 5.41
C ARG A 537 24.84 42.62 5.12
N GLY A 538 24.87 42.15 3.88
CA GLY A 538 24.13 40.96 3.46
C GLY A 538 24.92 40.04 2.52
N LEU A 539 24.31 38.91 2.21
CA LEU A 539 24.70 38.00 1.13
C LEU A 539 23.46 37.26 0.60
N TYR A 540 23.49 36.78 -0.64
CA TYR A 540 22.37 36.08 -1.26
C TYR A 540 22.61 34.56 -1.29
N VAL A 541 21.60 33.76 -0.92
CA VAL A 541 21.65 32.28 -0.89
C VAL A 541 20.50 31.69 -1.70
N ARG A 542 20.80 30.78 -2.64
CA ARG A 542 19.84 29.96 -3.37
C ARG A 542 19.59 28.64 -2.63
N ALA A 543 18.33 28.34 -2.31
CA ALA A 543 17.92 27.18 -1.52
C ALA A 543 16.47 26.78 -1.83
N ASN A 544 16.07 25.52 -1.62
CA ASN A 544 14.66 25.13 -1.83
C ASN A 544 13.72 25.69 -0.73
N SER A 545 14.25 26.02 0.45
CA SER A 545 13.45 26.47 1.61
C SER A 545 14.28 27.20 2.67
N ARG A 546 13.62 27.95 3.56
CA ARG A 546 14.24 28.54 4.77
C ARG A 546 14.92 27.49 5.67
N LYS A 547 14.43 26.25 5.69
CA LYS A 547 15.03 25.14 6.44
C LYS A 547 16.40 24.73 5.86
N GLU A 548 16.54 24.76 4.54
CA GLU A 548 17.80 24.50 3.85
C GLU A 548 18.81 25.64 4.06
N VAL A 549 18.33 26.89 4.07
CA VAL A 549 19.14 28.06 4.48
C VAL A 549 19.66 27.89 5.92
N MET A 550 18.84 27.44 6.89
CA MET A 550 19.34 27.11 8.23
C MET A 550 20.36 25.98 8.23
N ALA A 551 20.09 24.89 7.51
CA ALA A 551 21.03 23.76 7.44
C ALA A 551 22.39 24.17 6.84
N TRP A 552 22.41 25.17 5.95
CA TRP A 552 23.62 25.76 5.40
C TRP A 552 24.31 26.74 6.37
N ILE A 553 23.57 27.59 7.09
CA ILE A 553 24.15 28.50 8.11
C ILE A 553 24.74 27.72 9.30
N LEU A 554 24.06 26.66 9.75
CA LEU A 554 24.49 25.82 10.89
C LEU A 554 25.59 24.81 10.52
N ALA A 555 25.97 24.68 9.25
CA ALA A 555 27.03 23.78 8.82
C ALA A 555 28.39 24.22 9.38
N GLN A 556 29.11 23.28 10.01
CA GLN A 556 30.43 23.54 10.62
C GLN A 556 31.42 24.07 9.58
N GLU A 557 31.32 23.58 8.35
CA GLU A 557 32.09 23.96 7.16
C GLU A 557 31.89 25.44 6.78
N ASN A 558 30.69 25.99 7.01
CA ASN A 558 30.33 27.37 6.68
C ASN A 558 30.51 28.34 7.86
N SER A 559 30.83 27.84 9.06
CA SER A 559 31.02 28.66 10.26
C SER A 559 32.09 29.76 10.10
N SER A 560 33.03 29.62 9.16
CA SER A 560 34.02 30.64 8.78
C SER A 560 33.42 31.91 8.18
N LEU A 561 32.26 31.85 7.51
CA LEU A 561 31.55 33.03 7.00
C LEU A 561 30.96 33.91 8.12
N PHE A 562 30.78 33.33 9.32
CA PHE A 562 30.07 33.95 10.45
C PHE A 562 30.97 34.19 11.68
N LYS A 563 32.10 33.50 11.81
CA LYS A 563 33.09 33.69 12.88
C LYS A 563 33.72 35.09 12.84
N MET A 564 34.19 35.54 14.01
CA MET A 564 34.98 36.77 14.15
C MET A 564 36.34 36.43 14.78
N GLN A 565 37.41 37.00 14.27
CA GLN A 565 38.73 36.98 14.90
C GLN A 565 39.21 38.42 15.17
N ASN A 566 39.59 38.68 16.42
CA ASN A 566 40.39 39.82 16.88
C ASN A 566 40.06 41.21 16.26
N GLY A 567 38.77 41.51 16.08
CA GLY A 567 38.27 42.83 15.72
C GLY A 567 38.58 43.35 14.31
N LYS A 568 39.23 42.56 13.45
CA LYS A 568 39.55 42.96 12.06
C LYS A 568 38.71 42.20 11.03
N LYS A 569 38.57 42.81 9.84
CA LYS A 569 37.73 42.31 8.74
C LYS A 569 38.50 41.32 7.87
N GLU A 570 38.11 40.05 7.89
CA GLU A 570 38.45 39.09 6.82
C GLU A 570 37.20 38.31 6.38
N ASN A 571 36.35 38.98 5.59
CA ASN A 571 35.46 38.31 4.63
C ASN A 571 34.88 39.37 3.67
N ASN A 572 35.46 39.47 2.46
CA ASN A 572 35.03 40.42 1.42
C ASN A 572 33.70 40.00 0.74
N ASN A 573 33.22 38.81 1.09
CA ASN A 573 32.07 38.12 0.52
C ASN A 573 30.70 38.67 0.95
N TRP A 574 30.66 39.55 1.95
CA TRP A 574 29.46 40.22 2.45
C TRP A 574 29.36 41.63 1.87
N PHE A 575 28.33 41.91 1.06
CA PHE A 575 28.15 43.24 0.48
C PHE A 575 27.61 44.24 1.51
N SER A 576 28.02 45.51 1.38
CA SER A 576 27.53 46.61 2.24
C SER A 576 26.19 47.13 1.75
N ILE A 577 25.25 47.33 2.68
CA ILE A 577 23.93 47.89 2.40
C ILE A 577 23.97 49.39 2.73
N THR A 578 23.63 50.23 1.75
CA THR A 578 23.63 51.70 1.87
C THR A 578 22.47 52.20 2.74
N GLU A 579 22.67 53.30 3.46
CA GLU A 579 21.64 53.86 4.34
C GLU A 579 20.75 54.90 3.63
N ASN A 580 19.74 54.42 2.91
CA ASN A 580 18.66 55.31 2.46
C ASN A 580 17.78 55.75 3.65
N LYS A 581 17.24 56.97 3.56
CA LYS A 581 16.60 57.73 4.67
C LYS A 581 15.20 57.22 5.07
N ARG A 582 15.04 55.89 5.27
CA ARG A 582 13.77 55.19 5.61
C ARG A 582 13.65 54.75 7.08
N GLY A 583 14.08 55.57 8.04
CA GLY A 583 13.71 55.45 9.47
C GLY A 583 14.03 54.12 10.19
N MET A 584 15.27 53.63 10.10
CA MET A 584 15.69 52.34 10.71
C MET A 584 15.89 52.40 12.24
N GLN A 585 14.83 52.72 12.99
CA GLN A 585 14.75 52.36 14.40
C GLN A 585 14.15 50.96 14.57
N ARG A 586 14.61 50.24 15.60
CA ARG A 586 14.18 48.88 15.92
C ARG A 586 12.74 48.87 16.45
N GLU A 587 11.84 48.18 15.77
CA GLU A 587 10.83 47.34 16.41
C GLU A 587 10.72 46.00 15.66
N SER A 588 10.02 45.03 16.24
CA SER A 588 10.13 43.62 15.88
C SER A 588 9.32 43.26 14.63
N PHE A 589 10.02 42.79 13.59
CA PHE A 589 9.47 42.14 12.39
C PHE A 589 8.61 43.03 11.45
N GLU A 590 9.27 43.83 10.60
CA GLU A 590 8.68 44.27 9.33
C GLU A 590 9.42 43.73 8.11
N ILE A 591 8.66 43.47 7.04
CA ILE A 591 9.17 43.00 5.75
C ILE A 591 9.75 44.19 5.00
N ILE A 592 11.07 44.25 4.87
CA ILE A 592 11.75 45.19 3.97
C ILE A 592 11.38 44.81 2.53
N ARG A 593 10.41 45.50 1.92
CA ARG A 593 10.24 45.42 0.46
C ARG A 593 11.45 46.07 -0.18
N ILE A 594 12.30 45.27 -0.82
CA ILE A 594 13.14 45.75 -1.92
C ILE A 594 12.17 46.17 -3.02
N LEU A 595 12.10 47.48 -3.27
CA LEU A 595 11.42 48.03 -4.45
C LEU A 595 12.29 47.79 -5.70
N ALA A 596 11.78 48.01 -6.91
CA ALA A 596 12.57 47.78 -8.13
C ALA A 596 13.84 48.66 -8.17
N ASP A 597 13.74 49.83 -7.55
CA ASP A 597 14.73 50.85 -7.25
C ASP A 597 15.70 50.54 -6.08
N GLU A 598 15.54 49.43 -5.35
CA GLU A 598 16.43 49.06 -4.22
C GLU A 598 17.36 47.87 -4.53
N LEU A 599 17.45 47.43 -5.80
CA LEU A 599 18.44 46.43 -6.23
C LEU A 599 19.85 47.06 -6.35
N PRO A 600 20.93 46.36 -5.94
CA PRO A 600 22.29 46.92 -6.02
C PRO A 600 22.73 47.26 -7.44
N GLU A 601 23.26 48.46 -7.66
CA GLU A 601 23.79 48.90 -8.97
C GLU A 601 25.13 48.23 -9.37
N LYS A 602 25.44 47.04 -8.88
CA LYS A 602 26.72 46.33 -9.07
C LYS A 602 26.56 44.81 -9.10
N GLN A 603 27.60 44.13 -9.59
CA GLN A 603 27.72 42.68 -9.65
C GLN A 603 27.26 41.97 -8.36
N ILE A 604 26.08 41.33 -8.43
CA ILE A 604 25.48 40.58 -7.31
C ILE A 604 26.08 39.18 -7.29
N PHE A 605 26.69 38.78 -6.17
CA PHE A 605 27.19 37.42 -5.94
C PHE A 605 26.16 36.56 -5.17
N ILE A 606 25.74 35.43 -5.76
CA ILE A 606 24.76 34.49 -5.17
C ILE A 606 25.41 33.15 -4.82
N TYR A 607 25.31 32.72 -3.56
CA TYR A 607 25.74 31.43 -3.04
C TYR A 607 24.68 30.35 -3.27
N ASP A 608 25.07 29.09 -3.47
CA ASP A 608 24.13 27.96 -3.44
C ASP A 608 24.20 27.20 -2.11
N ALA A 609 23.05 26.91 -1.48
CA ALA A 609 22.97 26.17 -0.23
C ALA A 609 23.36 24.68 -0.36
N GLN A 610 23.45 24.14 -1.59
CA GLN A 610 23.99 22.81 -1.85
C GLN A 610 25.53 22.79 -1.91
N ASP A 611 26.17 23.89 -2.33
CA ASP A 611 27.62 24.04 -2.27
C ASP A 611 28.05 24.41 -0.83
N ARG A 612 28.79 23.49 -0.20
CA ARG A 612 29.46 23.71 1.09
C ARG A 612 30.95 23.87 0.86
N LYS A 613 31.61 24.72 1.67
CA LYS A 613 33.08 24.89 1.71
C LYS A 613 33.74 25.49 0.45
N THR A 614 33.14 25.36 -0.74
CA THR A 614 33.68 25.82 -2.04
C THR A 614 33.25 27.24 -2.43
N PHE A 615 32.14 27.74 -1.88
CA PHE A 615 31.68 29.12 -2.05
C PHE A 615 31.55 29.59 -3.52
N LYS A 616 31.07 28.70 -4.42
CA LYS A 616 30.74 29.10 -5.79
C LYS A 616 29.71 30.24 -5.78
N THR A 617 29.92 31.23 -6.64
CA THR A 617 29.04 32.40 -6.75
C THR A 617 28.75 32.77 -8.20
N ILE A 618 27.49 33.16 -8.46
CA ILE A 618 26.98 33.63 -9.77
C ILE A 618 26.89 35.16 -9.75
N VAL A 619 27.13 35.83 -10.88
CA VAL A 619 27.25 37.31 -11.04
C VAL A 619 26.15 37.90 -11.93
N LEU A 620 25.53 39.03 -11.52
CA LEU A 620 24.42 39.70 -12.25
C LEU A 620 24.62 41.22 -12.43
N SER A 621 24.12 41.82 -13.51
CA SER A 621 24.30 43.23 -13.91
C SER A 621 23.12 44.17 -13.56
N PRO A 622 23.28 45.52 -13.55
CA PRO A 622 22.40 46.44 -12.80
C PRO A 622 21.50 47.41 -13.61
N LYS A 623 20.52 48.03 -12.92
CA LYS A 623 19.69 49.19 -13.34
C LYS A 623 19.31 50.10 -12.14
N THR A 624 18.73 51.28 -12.41
CA THR A 624 18.74 52.51 -11.57
C THR A 624 17.43 52.81 -10.79
N ALA A 625 17.50 53.73 -9.80
CA ALA A 625 16.53 53.92 -8.70
C ALA A 625 15.76 55.27 -8.62
N ILE A 626 14.61 55.32 -7.90
CA ILE A 626 13.80 56.51 -7.50
C ILE A 626 13.16 56.26 -6.09
N ALA A 627 12.92 57.27 -5.23
CA ALA A 627 12.83 57.13 -3.74
C ALA A 627 11.44 57.29 -3.03
N THR A 628 11.32 56.95 -1.71
CA THR A 628 10.06 56.94 -0.88
C THR A 628 10.21 57.06 0.67
N PRO A 629 9.33 57.82 1.39
CA PRO A 629 8.80 57.47 2.75
C PRO A 629 7.29 57.87 2.95
N ALA A 630 6.53 57.70 4.07
CA ALA A 630 6.83 57.41 5.51
C ALA A 630 5.61 56.90 6.37
N LYS A 631 5.85 55.90 7.26
CA LYS A 631 5.21 55.43 8.55
C LYS A 631 3.74 55.74 9.01
N ASN A 632 3.25 54.88 9.95
CA ASN A 632 1.84 54.74 10.40
C ASN A 632 1.55 55.10 11.88
N ARG A 633 0.25 55.18 12.26
CA ARG A 633 -0.31 54.91 13.62
C ARG A 633 -1.37 53.78 13.57
N LYS A 634 -2.02 53.44 14.69
CA LYS A 634 -3.08 52.40 14.84
C LYS A 634 -4.25 52.90 15.72
N PHE A 635 -5.43 52.33 15.51
CA PHE A 635 -6.55 52.27 16.47
C PHE A 635 -7.21 50.86 16.44
N HIS A 636 -8.08 50.58 17.40
CA HIS A 636 -8.92 49.38 17.48
C HIS A 636 -10.30 49.76 18.03
N SER A 637 -11.36 49.16 17.51
CA SER A 637 -12.70 49.06 18.12
C SER A 637 -13.29 47.69 17.80
N THR A 638 -14.34 47.29 18.51
CA THR A 638 -14.98 45.97 18.38
C THR A 638 -16.49 46.06 18.55
N ASP A 639 -17.22 46.16 17.43
CA ASP A 639 -18.56 45.58 17.34
C ASP A 639 -18.96 45.28 15.88
N THR A 640 -20.08 44.62 15.67
CA THR A 640 -20.37 43.86 14.43
C THR A 640 -20.99 44.64 13.25
N GLN A 641 -21.02 45.98 13.28
CA GLN A 641 -21.21 46.81 12.07
C GLN A 641 -19.86 47.30 11.52
N TYR A 642 -19.01 46.32 11.17
CA TYR A 642 -17.54 46.41 11.01
C TYR A 642 -16.97 47.61 10.23
N PHE A 643 -17.73 48.23 9.32
CA PHE A 643 -17.31 49.44 8.62
C PHE A 643 -18.27 50.63 8.74
N ALA A 644 -19.57 50.45 8.99
CA ALA A 644 -20.53 51.56 9.02
C ALA A 644 -20.29 52.52 10.20
N ASP A 645 -20.01 51.99 11.40
CA ASP A 645 -19.62 52.82 12.56
C ASP A 645 -18.29 53.54 12.30
N MET A 646 -17.41 52.92 11.52
CA MET A 646 -16.10 53.47 11.18
C MET A 646 -16.15 54.47 10.02
N GLU A 647 -17.16 54.44 9.15
CA GLU A 647 -17.38 55.46 8.13
C GLU A 647 -17.64 56.83 8.78
N SER A 648 -18.40 56.84 9.89
CA SER A 648 -18.59 58.03 10.72
C SER A 648 -17.27 58.59 11.24
N GLU A 649 -16.40 57.74 11.80
CA GLU A 649 -15.05 58.12 12.25
C GLU A 649 -14.14 58.57 11.09
N PHE A 650 -14.22 57.89 9.94
CA PHE A 650 -13.37 58.13 8.78
C PHE A 650 -13.70 59.47 8.09
N ASN A 651 -14.98 59.82 8.04
CA ASN A 651 -15.49 61.03 7.39
C ASN A 651 -15.56 62.26 8.32
N LYS A 652 -15.41 62.11 9.65
CA LYS A 652 -15.28 63.23 10.60
C LYS A 652 -14.00 64.07 10.44
N GLY A 653 -13.02 63.57 9.71
CA GLY A 653 -11.72 64.20 9.50
C GLY A 653 -10.66 63.67 10.47
N TRP A 654 -9.59 63.10 9.89
CA TRP A 654 -8.50 62.49 10.64
C TRP A 654 -7.44 63.53 11.03
N ASP A 655 -7.41 63.95 12.30
CA ASP A 655 -6.46 64.94 12.85
C ASP A 655 -5.05 64.35 13.05
N TRP A 656 -4.34 64.15 11.94
CA TRP A 656 -3.05 63.44 11.86
C TRP A 656 -1.99 64.33 11.19
N ASP A 657 -0.86 64.60 11.85
CA ASP A 657 0.22 65.46 11.30
C ASP A 657 1.05 64.85 10.14
N PHE A 658 0.73 63.63 9.71
CA PHE A 658 1.60 62.81 8.86
C PHE A 658 0.93 62.43 7.51
N PRO A 659 1.70 62.35 6.41
CA PRO A 659 1.13 62.33 5.06
C PRO A 659 0.57 60.97 4.62
N GLU A 660 0.99 59.86 5.23
CA GLU A 660 0.57 58.49 4.86
C GLU A 660 0.11 57.70 6.08
N ALA A 661 -0.84 56.79 5.86
CA ALA A 661 -1.78 56.35 6.88
C ALA A 661 -2.15 54.88 6.70
N VAL A 662 -1.89 54.00 7.68
CA VAL A 662 -2.38 52.60 7.62
C VAL A 662 -3.52 52.39 8.60
N PHE A 663 -4.72 52.30 8.05
CA PHE A 663 -5.90 51.81 8.75
C PHE A 663 -5.85 50.27 8.86
N GLN A 664 -6.35 49.67 9.95
CA GLN A 664 -6.40 48.22 10.14
C GLN A 664 -7.70 47.82 10.85
N SER A 665 -8.39 46.78 10.35
CA SER A 665 -9.57 46.21 11.01
C SER A 665 -9.65 44.69 10.84
N GLY A 666 -10.28 44.02 11.79
CA GLY A 666 -10.65 42.61 11.68
C GLY A 666 -11.94 42.46 10.88
N MET A 667 -12.04 41.41 10.06
CA MET A 667 -13.20 41.16 9.22
C MET A 667 -13.49 39.65 9.15
N LEU A 668 -14.75 39.27 9.32
CA LEU A 668 -15.22 37.91 9.12
C LEU A 668 -15.88 37.79 7.75
N LEU A 669 -15.50 36.78 6.96
CA LEU A 669 -16.25 36.32 5.79
C LEU A 669 -17.11 35.11 6.22
N PRO A 670 -18.44 35.26 6.41
CA PRO A 670 -19.30 34.18 6.93
C PRO A 670 -19.45 33.00 5.97
N GLU A 671 -19.47 33.28 4.66
CA GLU A 671 -19.59 32.32 3.57
C GLU A 671 -18.35 31.42 3.44
N PHE A 672 -17.16 31.98 3.68
CA PHE A 672 -15.90 31.22 3.78
C PHE A 672 -15.60 30.72 5.20
N LYS A 673 -16.38 31.13 6.21
CA LYS A 673 -16.16 30.88 7.65
C LYS A 673 -14.74 31.26 8.12
N ARG A 674 -14.19 32.36 7.60
CA ARG A 674 -12.79 32.76 7.82
C ARG A 674 -12.70 34.20 8.32
N MET A 675 -11.90 34.39 9.37
CA MET A 675 -11.62 35.70 9.96
C MET A 675 -10.24 36.20 9.51
N TYR A 676 -10.19 37.46 9.09
CA TYR A 676 -9.03 38.13 8.52
C TYR A 676 -8.69 39.40 9.28
N LEU A 677 -7.45 39.88 9.11
CA LEU A 677 -7.01 41.22 9.44
C LEU A 677 -6.69 41.95 8.14
N VAL A 678 -7.52 42.93 7.81
CA VAL A 678 -7.32 43.81 6.65
C VAL A 678 -6.53 45.04 7.09
N ARG A 679 -5.61 45.49 6.22
CA ARG A 679 -4.76 46.66 6.45
C ARG A 679 -4.74 47.53 5.19
N CYS A 680 -5.35 48.70 5.26
CA CYS A 680 -5.53 49.64 4.15
C CYS A 680 -4.58 50.84 4.30
N LEU A 681 -3.77 51.11 3.28
CA LEU A 681 -2.88 52.27 3.22
C LEU A 681 -3.56 53.43 2.47
N TYR A 682 -3.50 54.62 3.04
CA TYR A 682 -4.01 55.88 2.52
C TYR A 682 -2.91 56.96 2.54
N LYS A 683 -3.18 58.07 1.85
CA LYS A 683 -2.33 59.27 1.78
C LYS A 683 -3.19 60.52 1.80
N ARG A 684 -2.85 61.49 2.64
CA ARG A 684 -3.53 62.79 2.64
C ARG A 684 -3.08 63.63 1.45
N THR A 685 -4.04 64.25 0.77
CA THR A 685 -3.82 65.33 -0.21
C THR A 685 -4.50 66.60 0.30
N ASP A 686 -4.30 67.72 -0.40
CA ASP A 686 -4.80 69.04 0.05
C ASP A 686 -6.33 69.19 -0.03
N SER A 687 -7.05 68.15 -0.48
CA SER A 687 -8.51 68.13 -0.62
C SER A 687 -9.19 66.80 -0.27
N ALA A 688 -8.46 65.70 -0.05
CA ALA A 688 -9.04 64.38 0.25
C ALA A 688 -8.02 63.41 0.88
N ASN A 689 -8.46 62.20 1.24
CA ASN A 689 -7.59 61.05 1.51
C ASN A 689 -7.61 60.10 0.31
N LYS A 690 -6.45 59.89 -0.34
CA LYS A 690 -6.28 58.93 -1.45
C LYS A 690 -5.92 57.55 -0.92
N PHE A 691 -6.63 56.51 -1.37
CA PHE A 691 -6.26 55.12 -1.10
C PHE A 691 -5.05 54.68 -1.95
N LEU A 692 -4.13 53.92 -1.34
CA LEU A 692 -2.90 53.41 -1.96
C LEU A 692 -2.85 51.88 -2.05
N GLY A 693 -3.75 51.15 -1.38
CA GLY A 693 -3.84 49.68 -1.47
C GLY A 693 -4.00 48.98 -0.13
N TRP A 694 -4.50 47.75 -0.20
CA TRP A 694 -4.77 46.92 0.96
C TRP A 694 -3.90 45.65 1.00
N LYS A 695 -3.78 45.12 2.20
CA LYS A 695 -3.15 43.84 2.52
C LYS A 695 -4.05 43.09 3.48
N VAL A 696 -3.93 41.77 3.50
CA VAL A 696 -4.79 40.90 4.30
C VAL A 696 -4.00 39.74 4.87
N GLN A 697 -4.41 39.29 6.05
CA GLN A 697 -3.82 38.19 6.79
C GLN A 697 -4.96 37.34 7.34
N LEU A 698 -4.99 36.03 7.04
CA LEU A 698 -5.90 35.11 7.72
C LEU A 698 -5.54 35.08 9.22
N LEU A 699 -6.51 35.36 10.09
CA LEU A 699 -6.38 35.26 11.54
C LEU A 699 -6.87 33.90 12.07
N SER A 700 -7.97 33.39 11.49
CA SER A 700 -8.57 32.13 11.91
C SER A 700 -9.42 31.54 10.78
N ASP A 701 -9.34 30.22 10.62
CA ASP A 701 -10.29 29.44 9.82
C ASP A 701 -11.23 28.72 10.80
N LEU A 702 -12.52 29.05 10.76
CA LEU A 702 -13.53 28.49 11.66
C LEU A 702 -14.15 27.18 11.10
N SER A 703 -13.67 26.71 9.93
CA SER A 703 -14.11 25.46 9.30
C SER A 703 -13.22 24.26 9.61
N SER A 704 -11.98 24.45 10.11
CA SER A 704 -11.05 23.34 10.38
C SER A 704 -10.19 23.56 11.64
N SER A 705 -9.95 22.49 12.39
CA SER A 705 -9.33 22.55 13.73
C SER A 705 -7.80 22.37 13.73
N GLU A 706 -7.09 22.84 12.70
CA GLU A 706 -5.62 22.86 12.66
C GLU A 706 -5.06 24.24 12.30
N TYR A 707 -3.94 24.60 12.94
CA TYR A 707 -3.24 25.85 12.70
C TYR A 707 -2.67 25.91 11.27
N LEU A 708 -3.39 26.60 10.39
CA LEU A 708 -2.92 26.96 9.06
C LEU A 708 -2.01 28.20 9.13
N GLU A 709 -0.70 28.01 9.25
CA GLU A 709 0.27 29.03 8.84
C GLU A 709 0.32 29.14 7.31
N HIS A 710 -0.74 29.71 6.71
CA HIS A 710 -0.64 30.26 5.36
C HIS A 710 0.37 31.41 5.38
N PRO A 711 1.37 31.44 4.48
CA PRO A 711 2.18 32.63 4.30
C PRO A 711 1.29 33.79 3.83
N PHE A 712 1.63 35.01 4.27
CA PHE A 712 0.90 36.29 4.18
C PHE A 712 0.23 36.73 2.84
N TRP A 713 0.21 35.92 1.77
CA TRP A 713 -0.13 36.36 0.40
C TRP A 713 -0.97 35.38 -0.44
N GLU A 714 -1.50 34.31 0.16
CA GLU A 714 -2.26 33.27 -0.57
C GLU A 714 -3.72 33.21 -0.07
N LEU A 715 -4.56 34.07 -0.66
CA LEU A 715 -6.01 33.87 -0.76
C LEU A 715 -6.34 33.13 -2.06
N SER A 716 -7.50 32.48 -2.13
CA SER A 716 -8.15 32.18 -3.41
C SER A 716 -8.61 33.46 -4.13
N GLN A 717 -8.88 33.37 -5.43
CA GLN A 717 -9.45 34.50 -6.17
C GLN A 717 -10.87 34.85 -5.70
N GLU A 718 -11.63 33.86 -5.23
CA GLU A 718 -13.00 34.00 -4.73
C GLU A 718 -13.01 34.77 -3.40
N GLU A 719 -12.17 34.39 -2.43
CA GLU A 719 -12.00 35.13 -1.17
C GLU A 719 -11.48 36.56 -1.39
N GLU A 720 -10.51 36.74 -2.30
CA GLU A 720 -9.95 38.08 -2.59
C GLU A 720 -10.99 38.99 -3.28
N GLN A 721 -11.90 38.42 -4.08
CA GLN A 721 -13.00 39.18 -4.69
C GLN A 721 -14.08 39.53 -3.67
N ALA A 722 -14.44 38.63 -2.75
CA ALA A 722 -15.37 38.92 -1.66
C ALA A 722 -14.84 40.03 -0.73
N LEU A 723 -13.57 39.93 -0.31
CA LEU A 723 -12.88 40.97 0.46
C LEU A 723 -12.81 42.31 -0.29
N ALA A 724 -12.60 42.30 -1.62
CA ALA A 724 -12.59 43.52 -2.43
C ALA A 724 -13.99 44.16 -2.55
N ASN A 725 -15.05 43.35 -2.65
CA ASN A 725 -16.43 43.84 -2.71
C ASN A 725 -16.84 44.52 -1.39
N GLU A 726 -16.65 43.85 -0.25
CA GLU A 726 -16.96 44.41 1.08
C GLU A 726 -16.22 45.73 1.33
N LEU A 727 -14.92 45.77 1.00
CA LEU A 727 -14.12 46.99 1.12
C LEU A 727 -14.60 48.12 0.23
N ARG A 728 -15.12 47.84 -0.97
CA ARG A 728 -15.71 48.85 -1.86
C ARG A 728 -17.07 49.33 -1.36
N GLU A 729 -17.88 48.43 -0.83
CA GLU A 729 -19.22 48.73 -0.29
C GLU A 729 -19.16 49.43 1.08
N SER A 730 -18.00 49.42 1.75
CA SER A 730 -17.69 50.17 2.97
C SER A 730 -17.58 51.71 2.83
N GLY A 731 -17.66 52.26 1.62
CA GLY A 731 -17.52 53.70 1.35
C GLY A 731 -16.11 54.29 1.52
N MET A 732 -15.14 53.56 2.08
CA MET A 732 -13.84 54.11 2.50
C MET A 732 -12.87 54.55 1.39
N PHE A 733 -13.18 54.32 0.11
CA PHE A 733 -12.37 54.80 -1.01
C PHE A 733 -13.18 54.91 -2.31
N THR A 734 -12.68 55.69 -3.27
CA THR A 734 -13.27 55.76 -4.61
C THR A 734 -12.85 54.57 -5.48
N GLU A 735 -13.71 54.16 -6.42
CA GLU A 735 -13.39 53.14 -7.43
C GLU A 735 -12.14 53.52 -8.26
N ILE A 736 -11.93 54.82 -8.53
CA ILE A 736 -10.76 55.34 -9.25
C ILE A 736 -9.47 55.12 -8.46
N ASP A 737 -9.51 55.32 -7.13
CA ASP A 737 -8.35 55.04 -6.28
C ASP A 737 -8.10 53.54 -6.15
N PHE A 738 -9.14 52.71 -6.02
CA PHE A 738 -9.03 51.26 -5.94
C PHE A 738 -8.34 50.66 -7.19
N GLN A 739 -8.72 51.11 -8.39
CA GLN A 739 -8.09 50.64 -9.64
C GLN A 739 -6.62 51.04 -9.78
N GLN A 740 -6.19 52.12 -9.11
CA GLN A 740 -4.78 52.57 -9.06
C GLN A 740 -3.99 51.95 -7.89
N ALA A 741 -4.66 51.19 -7.02
CA ALA A 741 -4.11 50.77 -5.74
C ALA A 741 -3.19 49.53 -5.80
N ASN A 742 -2.33 49.39 -4.80
CA ASN A 742 -1.35 48.30 -4.69
C ASN A 742 -1.97 47.03 -4.06
N THR A 743 -2.94 46.42 -4.75
CA THR A 743 -3.66 45.21 -4.33
C THR A 743 -2.81 43.92 -4.38
N PRO A 744 -3.21 42.83 -3.70
CA PRO A 744 -2.52 41.54 -3.80
C PRO A 744 -2.47 40.99 -5.23
N GLN A 745 -3.54 41.14 -6.02
CA GLN A 745 -3.55 40.83 -7.45
C GLN A 745 -2.47 41.59 -8.24
N MET A 746 -2.31 42.90 -8.00
CA MET A 746 -1.31 43.73 -8.69
C MET A 746 0.12 43.39 -8.25
N GLU A 747 0.33 43.06 -6.97
CA GLU A 747 1.59 42.50 -6.48
C GLU A 747 1.94 41.18 -7.19
N ARG A 748 0.97 40.25 -7.36
CA ARG A 748 1.20 38.99 -8.09
C ARG A 748 1.60 39.25 -9.55
N LYS A 749 0.91 40.16 -10.26
CA LYS A 749 1.27 40.59 -11.62
C LYS A 749 2.72 41.11 -11.70
N ARG A 750 3.15 41.98 -10.77
CA ARG A 750 4.54 42.47 -10.73
C ARG A 750 5.57 41.36 -10.47
N ARG A 751 5.26 40.38 -9.61
CA ARG A 751 6.13 39.21 -9.38
C ARG A 751 6.28 38.36 -10.63
N THR A 752 5.23 38.21 -11.45
CA THR A 752 5.32 37.54 -12.76
C THR A 752 6.20 38.32 -13.73
N VAL A 753 6.10 39.65 -13.79
CA VAL A 753 7.00 40.48 -14.63
C VAL A 753 8.46 40.30 -14.22
N PHE A 754 8.77 40.39 -12.93
CA PHE A 754 10.14 40.18 -12.43
C PHE A 754 10.66 38.75 -12.68
N GLN A 755 9.79 37.73 -12.58
CA GLN A 755 10.15 36.36 -12.95
C GLN A 755 10.47 36.24 -14.45
N ASN A 756 9.67 36.88 -15.32
CA ASN A 756 9.94 36.92 -16.75
C ASN A 756 11.26 37.65 -17.06
N GLU A 757 11.64 38.68 -16.31
CA GLU A 757 12.94 39.36 -16.45
C GLU A 757 14.11 38.44 -16.06
N ILE A 758 13.98 37.67 -14.98
CA ILE A 758 14.94 36.62 -14.59
C ILE A 758 15.06 35.58 -15.71
N ASP A 759 13.95 35.01 -16.17
CA ASP A 759 13.97 33.89 -17.12
C ASP A 759 14.53 34.32 -18.49
N ASN A 760 14.24 35.54 -18.95
CA ASN A 760 14.81 36.09 -20.17
C ASN A 760 16.34 36.29 -20.11
N MET A 761 16.96 36.39 -18.93
CA MET A 761 18.42 36.46 -18.79
C MET A 761 19.10 35.10 -18.94
N PHE A 762 18.42 33.99 -18.63
CA PHE A 762 19.00 32.65 -18.70
C PHE A 762 18.76 31.93 -20.05
N TYR A 763 17.69 32.28 -20.78
CA TYR A 763 17.32 31.59 -22.04
C TYR A 763 17.83 32.25 -23.34
N LYS A 764 18.82 33.16 -23.29
CA LYS A 764 19.45 33.75 -24.48
C LYS A 764 21.00 33.76 -24.44
N GLN A 765 21.60 32.62 -24.76
CA GLN A 765 22.88 32.58 -25.49
C GLN A 765 22.78 31.58 -26.66
N PRO A 766 23.18 31.94 -27.90
CA PRO A 766 23.31 30.99 -29.00
C PRO A 766 24.53 30.07 -28.80
N LEU A 767 24.40 28.81 -29.20
CA LEU A 767 25.52 27.85 -29.24
C LEU A 767 26.49 28.19 -30.39
N ILE A 768 27.48 29.05 -30.12
CA ILE A 768 28.59 29.30 -31.03
C ILE A 768 29.71 28.27 -30.76
N PHE A 769 29.59 27.08 -31.36
CA PHE A 769 30.70 26.13 -31.45
C PHE A 769 31.41 26.30 -32.80
N SER A 770 32.53 27.03 -32.79
CA SER A 770 33.35 27.26 -33.97
C SER A 770 34.82 26.91 -33.74
N GLY A 771 35.28 25.82 -34.36
CA GLY A 771 36.68 25.62 -34.69
C GLY A 771 37.53 24.80 -33.71
N PHE A 772 37.64 23.50 -33.99
CA PHE A 772 38.95 22.85 -34.01
C PHE A 772 39.13 22.19 -35.38
N LYS A 773 40.25 22.47 -36.06
CA LYS A 773 40.67 21.81 -37.30
C LYS A 773 41.85 20.88 -36.99
N LYS A 774 41.71 19.59 -37.26
CA LYS A 774 42.32 19.00 -38.47
C LYS A 774 41.73 17.64 -38.78
#